data_AF-A0A142Y059-F1
#
_entry.id   AF-A0A142Y059-F1
#
_cell.length_a   1.000
_cell.length_b   1.000
_cell.length_c   1.000
_cell.angle_alpha   90.00
_cell.angle_beta   90.00
_cell.angle_gamma   90.00
#
_symmetry.space_group_name_H-M   'P 1'
#
loop_
_entity.id
_entity.type
_entity.pdbx_description
1 polymer ?
#
loop_
_entity_poly.entity_id
_entity_poly.type
_entity_poly.pdbx_seq_one_letter_code
_entity_poly.pdbx_strand_id
1 'polypeptide(L)'
;MLLSTKTNANPFPLLAAFEADPWKATAEHYARCVTDKILAMASYGLELEEEALRTLGIGFSDRSLGNQLPSNQTAAGRRIRERLIQMGLYKENGREALRGYITIPLVDEEHRITGFEGYRLSNSGAVIDKLRVGTGTRLQDSGVRLQEDSIPTRNVSEGQAADTLATETLAPKIPSQPGSPSQEEDPSLTQRVAMQPATPASEISVDASSVTITREDRSYKIRGLEKNMSSLSLRVSIAVSRLERMHLDTVDLMRSSARQAFVKAAALELFCEEETIKVDLGRILLQLEDLRNLQIEAAKRIGPAIPAMTEAQQEEAMQLLRSPNLIERIVHDLDACGMVGEASNKLVGYLAAVSRKLPTPLALLIRSSSAAGKTTLMETILAMVPPEEVLRLSNLTCQSLYYLDSDQLRHKTLAISEDQGLSESAYALKLLQSEGKLTHATVVRGNDGRSVTQLHSVEGPIQLMITSTARDVDEELANRCLILTVDESIEQTKAIQARQRLLQTREGLQRQSQVAAIRTLHHHAQRLLRPLQVLNPLVDSLEFVCDRLRNRRDHAKYLSLIQAIALLHQHQRVIHTEEDGTEWIEVQESDIALADRLMDKLLKQSLSELAPQTEQCLHLVQEFVAKGCRAAAAASPAEQAILRQRFRFTRRSFRESVGWSDNQVRTHLDRLVQLEHLIVHRGKQGATYVYQLAD
;
A
#
# COMPACT_ATOMS: atom_id res chain seq x y z
N MET A 1 20.29 51.38 28.59
CA MET A 1 19.08 50.61 28.95
C MET A 1 17.96 50.97 27.97
N LEU A 2 17.84 50.23 26.86
CA LEU A 2 16.65 50.21 26.00
C LEU A 2 16.56 48.78 25.46
N LEU A 3 15.80 47.94 26.16
CA LEU A 3 15.57 46.55 25.79
C LEU A 3 14.31 46.47 24.94
N SER A 4 14.53 46.10 23.68
CA SER A 4 13.55 45.68 22.68
C SER A 4 12.75 44.47 23.20
N THR A 5 11.47 44.67 23.51
CA THR A 5 10.51 43.58 23.75
C THR A 5 10.05 43.00 22.41
N LYS A 6 10.63 41.85 22.03
CA LYS A 6 10.07 41.00 20.98
C LYS A 6 8.73 40.43 21.46
N THR A 7 7.67 40.78 20.77
CA THR A 7 6.32 40.22 20.90
C THR A 7 6.35 38.72 20.62
N ASN A 8 5.93 37.94 21.62
CA ASN A 8 5.75 36.49 21.55
C ASN A 8 4.61 36.17 20.56
N ALA A 9 4.91 35.51 19.46
CA ALA A 9 3.89 34.93 18.59
C ALA A 9 3.21 33.75 19.31
N ASN A 10 1.88 33.81 19.39
CA ASN A 10 1.02 32.89 20.15
C ASN A 10 1.00 31.48 19.52
N PRO A 11 1.36 30.39 20.22
CA PRO A 11 1.51 29.05 19.62
C PRO A 11 0.19 28.29 19.36
N PHE A 12 -0.98 28.91 19.59
CA PHE A 12 -2.29 28.29 19.37
C PHE A 12 -3.29 29.27 18.74
N PRO A 13 -3.35 29.40 17.40
CA PRO A 13 -4.18 30.41 16.73
C PRO A 13 -5.69 30.22 16.93
N LEU A 14 -6.15 29.01 17.27
CA LEU A 14 -7.58 28.69 17.43
C LEU A 14 -8.05 28.64 18.89
N LEU A 15 -7.14 28.70 19.88
CA LEU A 15 -7.52 28.68 21.30
C LEU A 15 -8.43 29.86 21.65
N ALA A 16 -8.05 31.05 21.20
CA ALA A 16 -8.84 32.27 21.38
C ALA A 16 -10.21 32.19 20.68
N ALA A 17 -10.29 31.52 19.52
CA ALA A 17 -11.53 31.35 18.78
C ALA A 17 -12.50 30.40 19.50
N PHE A 18 -12.02 29.25 20.00
CA PHE A 18 -12.83 28.31 20.78
C PHE A 18 -13.22 28.86 22.17
N GLU A 19 -12.39 29.71 22.78
CA GLU A 19 -12.74 30.36 24.04
C GLU A 19 -13.81 31.45 23.84
N ALA A 20 -13.74 32.21 22.75
CA ALA A 20 -14.70 33.24 22.40
C ALA A 20 -16.05 32.68 21.97
N ASP A 21 -16.08 31.78 20.98
CA ASP A 21 -17.31 31.19 20.44
C ASP A 21 -17.06 29.75 19.96
N PRO A 22 -17.31 28.74 20.81
CA PRO A 22 -17.10 27.34 20.45
C PRO A 22 -18.00 26.85 19.32
N TRP A 23 -19.21 27.41 19.16
CA TRP A 23 -20.13 27.02 18.08
C TRP A 23 -19.59 27.48 16.73
N LYS A 24 -19.25 28.76 16.63
CA LYS A 24 -18.67 29.34 15.42
C LYS A 24 -17.34 28.69 15.05
N ALA A 25 -16.45 28.50 16.02
CA ALA A 25 -15.17 27.84 15.78
C ALA A 25 -15.33 26.39 15.27
N THR A 26 -16.33 25.67 15.79
CA THR A 26 -16.66 24.31 15.32
C THR A 26 -17.24 24.34 13.89
N ALA A 27 -18.11 25.31 13.59
CA ALA A 27 -18.71 25.44 12.26
C ALA A 27 -17.66 25.75 11.19
N GLU A 28 -16.75 26.69 11.46
CA GLU A 28 -15.65 27.03 10.57
C GLU A 28 -14.72 25.83 10.32
N HIS A 29 -14.46 25.02 11.37
CA HIS A 29 -13.66 23.81 11.23
C HIS A 29 -14.37 22.77 10.34
N TYR A 30 -15.64 22.47 10.61
CA TYR A 30 -16.41 21.52 9.81
C TYR A 30 -16.58 21.98 8.36
N ALA A 31 -16.77 23.27 8.10
CA ALA A 31 -16.85 23.82 6.75
C ALA A 31 -15.56 23.56 5.94
N ARG A 32 -14.38 23.68 6.57
CA ARG A 32 -13.08 23.37 5.92
C ARG A 32 -12.88 21.88 5.62
N CYS A 33 -13.62 21.00 6.31
CA CYS A 33 -13.54 19.56 6.12
C CYS A 33 -14.46 19.05 5.00
N VAL A 34 -15.25 19.93 4.36
CA VAL A 34 -16.10 19.57 3.23
C VAL A 34 -15.25 19.42 1.97
N THR A 35 -15.36 18.25 1.34
CA THR A 35 -14.78 17.97 0.01
C THR A 35 -15.87 17.97 -1.05
N ASP A 36 -15.51 18.09 -2.33
CA ASP A 36 -16.48 18.03 -3.44
C ASP A 36 -17.29 16.73 -3.42
N LYS A 37 -16.66 15.61 -3.01
CA LYS A 37 -17.37 14.34 -2.81
C LYS A 37 -18.43 14.42 -1.72
N ILE A 38 -18.12 15.03 -0.57
CA ILE A 38 -19.07 15.19 0.53
C ILE A 38 -20.20 16.13 0.12
N LEU A 39 -19.88 17.18 -0.62
CA LEU A 39 -20.86 18.13 -1.13
C LEU A 39 -21.84 17.46 -2.12
N ALA A 40 -21.32 16.68 -3.08
CA ALA A 40 -22.15 15.92 -4.02
C ALA A 40 -23.02 14.87 -3.31
N MET A 41 -22.47 14.17 -2.31
CA MET A 41 -23.23 13.23 -1.49
C MET A 41 -24.33 13.93 -0.68
N ALA A 42 -24.04 15.10 -0.11
CA ALA A 42 -25.01 15.90 0.63
C ALA A 42 -26.11 16.43 -0.31
N SER A 43 -25.75 16.87 -1.51
CA SER A 43 -26.70 17.35 -2.52
C SER A 43 -27.69 16.25 -2.90
N TYR A 44 -27.19 15.06 -3.19
CA TYR A 44 -28.03 13.90 -3.49
C TYR A 44 -28.87 13.46 -2.29
N GLY A 45 -28.28 13.38 -1.09
CA GLY A 45 -28.95 12.82 0.09
C GLY A 45 -29.95 13.77 0.76
N LEU A 46 -29.74 15.07 0.64
CA LEU A 46 -30.61 16.11 1.20
C LEU A 46 -31.55 16.73 0.17
N GLU A 47 -31.44 16.32 -1.10
CA GLU A 47 -32.21 16.84 -2.23
C GLU A 47 -32.11 18.38 -2.36
N LEU A 48 -30.90 18.91 -2.17
CA LEU A 48 -30.58 20.34 -2.25
C LEU A 48 -29.47 20.59 -3.27
N GLU A 49 -29.53 21.70 -4.00
CA GLU A 49 -28.45 22.13 -4.89
C GLU A 49 -27.18 22.46 -4.11
N GLU A 50 -26.00 22.25 -4.71
CA GLU A 50 -24.72 22.51 -4.05
C GLU A 50 -24.56 23.98 -3.61
N GLU A 51 -25.05 24.93 -4.43
CA GLU A 51 -25.09 26.36 -4.10
C GLU A 51 -25.89 26.63 -2.80
N ALA A 52 -27.03 25.96 -2.65
CA ALA A 52 -27.89 26.08 -1.48
C ALA A 52 -27.22 25.52 -0.22
N LEU A 53 -26.50 24.40 -0.36
CA LEU A 53 -25.74 23.79 0.74
C LEU A 53 -24.56 24.69 1.18
N ARG A 54 -23.86 25.33 0.23
CA ARG A 54 -22.82 26.30 0.54
C ARG A 54 -23.39 27.52 1.27
N THR A 55 -24.55 28.01 0.84
CA THR A 55 -25.26 29.13 1.49
C THR A 55 -25.71 28.78 2.92
N LEU A 56 -26.10 27.53 3.15
CA LEU A 56 -26.44 27.01 4.49
C LEU A 56 -25.22 26.82 5.40
N GLY A 57 -24.00 26.99 4.90
CA GLY A 57 -22.78 26.77 5.68
C GLY A 57 -22.52 25.30 5.97
N ILE A 58 -22.75 24.42 4.99
CA ILE A 58 -22.48 22.98 5.10
C ILE A 58 -21.08 22.70 5.68
N GLY A 59 -21.03 21.73 6.59
CA GLY A 59 -19.81 21.23 7.21
C GLY A 59 -19.74 19.70 7.24
N PHE A 60 -18.58 19.15 7.58
CA PHE A 60 -18.39 17.73 7.81
C PHE A 60 -17.52 17.47 9.04
N SER A 61 -17.95 16.55 9.91
CA SER A 61 -17.15 16.11 11.06
C SER A 61 -16.31 14.87 10.69
N ASP A 62 -15.07 15.12 10.31
CA ASP A 62 -14.08 14.13 9.86
C ASP A 62 -13.26 13.50 11.01
N ARG A 63 -13.53 13.89 12.27
CA ARG A 63 -12.80 13.50 13.50
C ARG A 63 -11.52 14.30 13.76
N SER A 64 -11.28 15.38 13.02
CA SER A 64 -10.07 16.19 13.18
C SER A 64 -10.22 17.38 14.13
N LEU A 65 -11.42 17.65 14.67
CA LEU A 65 -11.66 18.79 15.57
C LEU A 65 -10.76 18.70 16.81
N GLY A 66 -10.49 17.48 17.29
CA GLY A 66 -9.62 17.23 18.44
C GLY A 66 -8.17 17.64 18.25
N ASN A 67 -7.70 17.74 17.00
CA ASN A 67 -6.36 18.19 16.63
C ASN A 67 -6.22 19.71 16.67
N GLN A 68 -7.36 20.44 16.63
CA GLN A 68 -7.40 21.90 16.76
C GLN A 68 -7.41 22.38 18.22
N LEU A 69 -7.55 21.45 19.16
CA LEU A 69 -7.64 21.74 20.59
C LEU A 69 -6.28 21.48 21.27
N PRO A 70 -5.91 22.24 22.32
CA PRO A 70 -4.74 21.92 23.13
C PRO A 70 -4.80 20.49 23.70
N SER A 71 -3.63 19.97 24.05
CA SER A 71 -3.50 18.65 24.70
C SER A 71 -4.42 18.54 25.92
N ASN A 72 -5.08 17.40 26.09
CA ASN A 72 -5.90 17.10 27.27
C ASN A 72 -5.09 17.04 28.58
N GLN A 73 -3.76 17.06 28.51
CA GLN A 73 -2.88 17.14 29.66
C GLN A 73 -2.70 18.58 30.18
N THR A 74 -3.03 19.61 29.38
CA THR A 74 -2.99 21.01 29.81
C THR A 74 -4.32 21.45 30.43
N ALA A 75 -4.27 22.42 31.36
CA ALA A 75 -5.47 22.97 31.99
C ALA A 75 -6.43 23.60 30.96
N ALA A 76 -5.90 24.32 29.97
CA ALA A 76 -6.67 24.91 28.88
C ALA A 76 -7.36 23.84 28.01
N GLY A 77 -6.65 22.76 27.66
CA GLY A 77 -7.20 21.67 26.86
C GLY A 77 -8.31 20.90 27.58
N ARG A 78 -8.18 20.68 28.90
CA ARG A 78 -9.27 20.10 29.72
C ARG A 78 -10.49 21.00 29.76
N ARG A 79 -10.31 22.29 30.08
CA ARG A 79 -11.40 23.27 30.20
C ARG A 79 -12.25 23.37 28.92
N ILE A 80 -11.62 23.39 27.75
CA ILE A 80 -12.35 23.49 26.48
C ILE A 80 -13.07 22.18 26.15
N ARG A 81 -12.45 21.03 26.40
CA ARG A 81 -13.11 19.73 26.18
C ARG A 81 -14.31 19.56 27.12
N GLU A 82 -14.21 19.97 28.38
CA GLU A 82 -15.35 20.03 29.31
C GLU A 82 -16.48 20.91 28.77
N ARG A 83 -16.16 22.11 28.26
CA ARG A 83 -17.14 23.02 27.65
C ARG A 83 -17.80 22.40 26.41
N LEU A 84 -17.03 21.77 25.53
CA LEU A 84 -17.56 21.09 24.34
C LEU A 84 -18.43 19.87 24.70
N ILE A 85 -18.13 19.17 25.80
CA ILE A 85 -18.97 18.09 26.33
C ILE A 85 -20.30 18.66 26.83
N GLN A 86 -20.27 19.75 27.60
CA GLN A 86 -21.49 20.43 28.09
C GLN A 86 -22.38 20.94 26.95
N MET A 87 -21.78 21.34 25.84
CA MET A 87 -22.48 21.80 24.63
C MET A 87 -22.96 20.64 23.74
N GLY A 88 -22.64 19.39 24.08
CA GLY A 88 -23.03 18.20 23.30
C GLY A 88 -22.22 17.98 22.02
N LEU A 89 -21.18 18.78 21.77
CA LEU A 89 -20.28 18.62 20.61
C LEU A 89 -19.25 17.50 20.82
N TYR A 90 -18.92 17.21 22.08
CA TYR A 90 -18.10 16.08 22.50
C TYR A 90 -18.88 15.14 23.41
N LYS A 91 -18.51 13.86 23.39
CA LYS A 91 -18.95 12.85 24.36
C LYS A 91 -17.93 12.75 25.50
N GLU A 92 -18.36 12.24 26.65
CA GLU A 92 -17.49 12.00 27.82
C GLU A 92 -16.28 11.10 27.50
N ASN A 93 -16.43 10.19 26.53
CA ASN A 93 -15.35 9.33 26.04
C ASN A 93 -14.34 10.05 25.12
N GLY A 94 -14.43 11.38 25.01
CA GLY A 94 -13.49 12.23 24.25
C GLY A 94 -13.69 12.23 22.73
N ARG A 95 -14.77 11.62 22.22
CA ARG A 95 -15.08 11.61 20.78
C ARG A 95 -16.07 12.72 20.41
N GLU A 96 -15.93 13.26 19.20
CA GLU A 96 -16.91 14.16 18.60
C GLU A 96 -18.29 13.49 18.52
N ALA A 97 -19.34 14.23 18.91
CA ALA A 97 -20.71 13.72 18.90
C ALA A 97 -21.24 13.52 17.48
N LEU A 98 -20.90 14.45 16.58
CA LEU A 98 -21.29 14.47 15.16
C LEU A 98 -20.31 13.71 14.26
N ARG A 99 -19.50 12.80 14.81
CA ARG A 99 -18.53 12.00 14.07
C ARG A 99 -19.14 11.35 12.82
N GLY A 100 -18.64 11.76 11.64
CA GLY A 100 -19.05 11.26 10.33
C GLY A 100 -20.42 11.75 9.86
N TYR A 101 -20.97 12.82 10.43
CA TYR A 101 -22.16 13.49 9.92
C TYR A 101 -21.76 14.67 9.03
N ILE A 102 -22.56 14.89 7.98
CA ILE A 102 -22.67 16.19 7.31
C ILE A 102 -23.46 17.10 8.23
N THR A 103 -22.98 18.30 8.49
CA THR A 103 -23.56 19.23 9.47
C THR A 103 -24.07 20.49 8.79
N ILE A 104 -25.27 20.93 9.17
CA ILE A 104 -25.82 22.24 8.82
C ILE A 104 -25.92 23.07 10.10
N PRO A 105 -25.28 24.25 10.18
CA PRO A 105 -25.41 25.17 11.31
C PRO A 105 -26.86 25.58 11.58
N LEU A 106 -27.19 25.68 12.87
CA LEU A 106 -28.43 26.25 13.37
C LEU A 106 -28.12 27.61 13.98
N VAL A 107 -28.98 28.60 13.73
CA VAL A 107 -28.82 29.97 14.18
C VAL A 107 -29.96 30.44 15.09
N ASP A 108 -29.66 31.41 15.95
CA ASP A 108 -30.67 32.17 16.71
C ASP A 108 -31.21 33.37 15.91
N GLU A 109 -32.07 34.19 16.55
CA GLU A 109 -32.69 35.37 15.95
C GLU A 109 -31.66 36.46 15.57
N GLU A 110 -30.49 36.45 16.22
CA GLU A 110 -29.35 37.32 15.91
C GLU A 110 -28.34 36.72 14.91
N HIS A 111 -28.72 35.63 14.21
CA HIS A 111 -27.89 34.91 13.24
C HIS A 111 -26.58 34.33 13.82
N ARG A 112 -26.51 34.08 15.13
CA ARG A 112 -25.37 33.42 15.76
C ARG A 112 -25.58 31.91 15.76
N ILE A 113 -24.50 31.17 15.52
CA ILE A 113 -24.56 29.70 15.49
C ILE A 113 -24.79 29.20 16.91
N THR A 114 -25.90 28.50 17.13
CA THR A 114 -26.30 27.95 18.42
C THR A 114 -26.46 26.43 18.41
N GLY A 115 -26.22 25.79 17.26
CA GLY A 115 -26.26 24.34 17.14
C GLY A 115 -25.89 23.84 15.74
N PHE A 116 -26.06 22.53 15.55
CA PHE A 116 -25.92 21.85 14.28
C PHE A 116 -27.03 20.81 14.11
N GLU A 117 -27.50 20.67 12.88
CA GLU A 117 -28.26 19.52 12.43
C GLU A 117 -27.36 18.62 11.58
N GLY A 118 -27.14 17.40 12.05
CA GLY A 118 -26.26 16.41 11.44
C GLY A 118 -27.04 15.35 10.66
N TYR A 119 -26.52 14.97 9.49
CA TYR A 119 -27.01 13.91 8.64
C TYR A 119 -25.93 12.87 8.39
N ARG A 120 -26.24 11.61 8.68
CA ARG A 120 -25.41 10.49 8.25
C ARG A 120 -26.03 9.88 7.01
N LEU A 121 -25.22 9.73 5.97
CA LEU A 121 -25.63 9.13 4.71
C LEU A 121 -25.09 7.71 4.58
N SER A 122 -25.82 6.83 3.89
CA SER A 122 -25.32 5.52 3.45
C SER A 122 -24.39 5.67 2.23
N ASN A 123 -23.74 4.57 1.84
CA ASN A 123 -22.96 4.51 0.60
C ASN A 123 -23.80 4.75 -0.67
N SER A 124 -25.13 4.58 -0.59
CA SER A 124 -26.06 4.90 -1.68
C SER A 124 -26.59 6.33 -1.63
N GLY A 125 -26.06 7.18 -0.73
CA GLY A 125 -26.45 8.57 -0.56
C GLY A 125 -27.74 8.79 0.26
N ALA A 126 -28.40 7.73 0.75
CA ALA A 126 -29.64 7.86 1.51
C ALA A 126 -29.35 8.30 2.96
N VAL A 127 -30.17 9.19 3.52
CA VAL A 127 -30.08 9.57 4.94
C VAL A 127 -30.45 8.37 5.82
N ILE A 128 -29.50 7.90 6.62
CA ILE A 128 -29.67 6.76 7.53
C ILE A 128 -29.80 7.17 8.99
N ASP A 129 -29.35 8.37 9.35
CA ASP A 129 -29.44 8.88 10.72
C ASP A 129 -29.43 10.41 10.73
N LYS A 130 -30.13 11.00 11.72
CA LYS A 130 -30.20 12.44 11.93
C LYS A 130 -29.94 12.75 13.40
N LEU A 131 -29.02 13.68 13.66
CA LEU A 131 -28.64 14.07 15.00
C LEU A 131 -28.62 15.59 15.13
N ARG A 132 -29.37 16.14 16.08
CA ARG A 132 -29.35 17.56 16.39
C ARG A 132 -28.56 17.82 17.67
N VAL A 133 -27.69 18.82 17.64
CA VAL A 133 -26.88 19.26 18.78
C VAL A 133 -27.08 20.77 18.94
N GLY A 134 -27.47 21.24 20.13
CA GLY A 134 -27.77 22.66 20.37
C GLY A 134 -29.19 23.09 19.96
N THR A 135 -29.41 24.39 19.87
CA THR A 135 -30.72 25.04 19.62
C THR A 135 -30.66 25.91 18.35
N GLY A 136 -31.76 26.60 17.97
CA GLY A 136 -31.82 27.49 16.79
C GLY A 136 -32.44 26.86 15.55
N THR A 137 -32.68 27.62 14.47
CA THR A 137 -33.28 27.16 13.20
C THR A 137 -32.27 27.18 12.06
N ARG A 138 -32.56 26.54 10.91
CA ARG A 138 -31.67 26.63 9.74
C ARG A 138 -31.69 28.04 9.18
N LEU A 139 -30.57 28.46 8.61
CA LEU A 139 -30.40 29.79 8.00
C LEU A 139 -31.47 30.12 6.93
N GLN A 140 -32.01 29.12 6.24
CA GLN A 140 -33.08 29.29 5.23
C GLN A 140 -34.49 29.37 5.82
N ASP A 141 -34.72 28.79 7.01
CA ASP A 141 -36.03 28.80 7.68
C ASP A 141 -36.29 30.12 8.44
N SER A 142 -35.25 30.94 8.67
CA SER A 142 -35.34 32.23 9.38
C SER A 142 -35.91 33.39 8.56
N GLY A 143 -36.36 33.18 7.31
CA GLY A 143 -37.24 34.13 6.61
C GLY A 143 -36.68 35.54 6.33
N VAL A 144 -35.35 35.71 6.23
CA VAL A 144 -34.72 37.00 5.89
C VAL A 144 -33.88 36.86 4.63
N ARG A 145 -34.24 37.60 3.57
CA ARG A 145 -33.41 37.77 2.35
C ARG A 145 -32.10 38.44 2.77
N LEU A 146 -30.97 37.76 2.59
CA LEU A 146 -29.66 38.40 2.65
C LEU A 146 -29.57 39.42 1.51
N GLN A 147 -29.34 40.69 1.88
CA GLN A 147 -29.01 41.75 0.93
C GLN A 147 -27.75 41.34 0.17
N GLU A 148 -27.87 41.33 -1.15
CA GLU A 148 -26.74 41.40 -2.08
C GLU A 148 -25.99 42.70 -1.78
N ASP A 149 -24.77 42.60 -1.23
CA ASP A 149 -23.70 43.54 -1.53
C ASP A 149 -22.35 43.00 -1.07
N SER A 150 -21.34 43.19 -1.93
CA SER A 150 -19.89 42.97 -1.76
C SER A 150 -19.30 41.56 -1.95
N ILE A 151 -19.34 41.08 -3.21
CA ILE A 151 -18.31 40.18 -3.76
C ILE A 151 -17.30 41.05 -4.53
N PRO A 152 -15.99 41.06 -4.20
CA PRO A 152 -14.99 41.56 -5.13
C PRO A 152 -14.73 40.48 -6.18
N THR A 153 -15.30 40.66 -7.37
CA THR A 153 -15.04 39.88 -8.58
C THR A 153 -13.58 40.03 -9.01
N ARG A 154 -12.86 38.91 -9.17
CA ARG A 154 -11.55 38.90 -9.86
C ARG A 154 -11.76 38.42 -11.29
N ASN A 155 -11.64 39.36 -12.22
CA ASN A 155 -11.75 39.14 -13.66
C ASN A 155 -10.70 38.15 -14.17
N VAL A 156 -11.14 37.29 -15.09
CA VAL A 156 -10.31 36.55 -16.03
C VAL A 156 -10.18 37.43 -17.29
N SER A 157 -8.95 37.66 -17.75
CA SER A 157 -8.67 38.23 -19.07
C SER A 157 -7.59 37.41 -19.76
N GLU A 158 -7.92 36.90 -20.94
CA GLU A 158 -7.02 36.22 -21.87
C GLU A 158 -6.14 37.22 -22.65
N GLY A 159 -4.89 36.80 -22.89
CA GLY A 159 -4.13 37.01 -24.14
C GLY A 159 -3.61 38.41 -24.51
N GLN A 160 -2.29 38.61 -24.49
CA GLN A 160 -1.43 38.58 -25.69
C GLN A 160 0.01 39.07 -25.42
N ALA A 161 0.94 38.27 -25.96
CA ALA A 161 2.33 38.44 -26.41
C ALA A 161 3.12 39.76 -26.16
N ALA A 162 4.40 39.54 -25.82
CA ALA A 162 5.61 39.99 -26.53
C ALA A 162 6.70 40.65 -25.64
N ASP A 163 7.81 39.91 -25.58
CA ASP A 163 9.20 40.33 -25.69
C ASP A 163 10.03 40.96 -24.55
N THR A 164 11.24 40.38 -24.52
CA THR A 164 12.55 40.92 -24.13
C THR A 164 13.03 40.96 -22.67
N LEU A 165 14.01 40.05 -22.46
CA LEU A 165 15.34 40.26 -21.86
C LEU A 165 15.53 40.38 -20.34
N ALA A 166 16.16 39.31 -19.84
CA ALA A 166 17.39 39.31 -19.04
C ALA A 166 17.30 39.27 -17.50
N THR A 167 17.99 38.25 -16.96
CA THR A 167 18.70 38.18 -15.65
C THR A 167 17.84 38.38 -14.39
N GLU A 168 17.84 37.52 -13.37
CA GLU A 168 18.99 36.96 -12.66
C GLU A 168 18.52 35.79 -11.76
N THR A 169 19.24 34.68 -11.80
CA THR A 169 19.03 33.50 -10.96
C THR A 169 19.71 33.70 -9.61
N LEU A 170 18.96 33.74 -8.50
CA LEU A 170 19.51 33.70 -7.15
C LEU A 170 19.29 32.29 -6.54
N ALA A 171 20.30 31.45 -6.67
CA ALA A 171 20.48 30.23 -5.90
C ALA A 171 20.95 30.57 -4.47
N PRO A 172 20.48 29.87 -3.42
CA PRO A 172 21.03 30.03 -2.08
C PRO A 172 22.35 29.25 -1.93
N LYS A 173 23.39 29.97 -1.47
CA LYS A 173 24.75 29.51 -1.19
C LYS A 173 24.80 28.46 -0.08
N ILE A 174 25.49 27.35 -0.38
CA ILE A 174 26.01 26.36 0.59
C ILE A 174 27.35 26.89 1.14
N PRO A 175 27.64 26.83 2.45
CA PRO A 175 28.97 27.15 2.96
C PRO A 175 29.97 26.03 2.66
N SER A 176 31.06 26.42 2.01
CA SER A 176 32.25 25.62 1.68
C SER A 176 33.04 25.17 2.89
N GLN A 177 33.41 23.88 2.93
CA GLN A 177 34.51 23.35 3.75
C GLN A 177 35.87 23.65 3.08
N PRO A 178 36.95 23.89 3.85
CA PRO A 178 38.29 23.99 3.29
C PRO A 178 39.03 22.65 3.32
N GLY A 179 39.54 22.27 2.14
CA GLY A 179 40.92 21.80 1.90
C GLY A 179 41.40 20.52 2.58
N SER A 180 41.43 19.43 1.83
CA SER A 180 42.38 18.34 2.00
C SER A 180 43.74 18.70 1.36
N PRO A 181 44.87 18.25 1.93
CA PRO A 181 46.07 17.96 1.17
C PRO A 181 46.24 16.45 0.95
N SER A 182 46.89 16.17 -0.17
CA SER A 182 47.10 14.92 -0.90
C SER A 182 48.17 13.99 -0.32
N GLN A 183 48.35 12.84 -1.01
CA GLN A 183 49.44 11.82 -0.99
C GLN A 183 49.07 10.53 -0.24
N GLU A 184 49.35 9.31 -0.68
CA GLU A 184 49.97 8.69 -1.88
C GLU A 184 49.66 7.17 -1.73
N GLU A 185 49.64 6.43 -2.83
CA GLU A 185 49.46 4.96 -2.87
C GLU A 185 50.71 4.22 -2.34
N ASP A 186 50.54 3.15 -1.55
CA ASP A 186 50.90 1.76 -1.92
C ASP A 186 50.65 0.76 -0.74
N PRO A 187 50.51 -0.57 -1.00
CA PRO A 187 49.93 -1.57 -0.10
C PRO A 187 50.98 -2.33 0.69
N SER A 188 50.63 -2.87 1.87
CA SER A 188 51.07 -4.20 2.30
C SER A 188 50.54 -4.62 3.69
N LEU A 189 50.37 -5.92 3.76
CA LEU A 189 50.00 -6.79 4.87
C LEU A 189 50.74 -6.52 6.19
N THR A 190 50.01 -6.78 7.27
CA THR A 190 50.50 -7.29 8.57
C THR A 190 51.61 -6.49 9.26
N GLN A 191 51.23 -5.68 10.25
CA GLN A 191 51.91 -5.71 11.55
C GLN A 191 51.08 -5.03 12.64
N ARG A 192 50.76 -5.82 13.67
CA ARG A 192 50.40 -5.34 15.01
C ARG A 192 51.55 -4.48 15.52
N VAL A 193 51.24 -3.33 16.13
CA VAL A 193 51.76 -2.88 17.44
C VAL A 193 50.96 -1.65 17.90
N ALA A 194 50.81 -1.59 19.22
CA ALA A 194 49.95 -0.75 20.03
C ALA A 194 50.19 0.77 19.95
N MET A 195 49.10 1.54 20.10
CA MET A 195 49.09 2.76 20.91
C MET A 195 47.78 2.82 21.72
N GLN A 196 47.93 2.86 23.05
CA GLN A 196 46.87 3.08 24.03
C GLN A 196 46.39 4.54 24.02
N PRO A 197 45.14 4.78 24.45
CA PRO A 197 44.84 5.85 25.39
C PRO A 197 44.58 5.25 26.77
N ALA A 198 45.24 5.81 27.78
CA ALA A 198 45.08 5.42 29.17
C ALA A 198 43.65 5.67 29.69
N THR A 199 42.95 4.58 30.00
CA THR A 199 41.89 4.48 31.02
C THR A 199 41.93 3.03 31.55
N PRO A 200 41.66 2.79 32.85
CA PRO A 200 41.87 1.48 33.44
C PRO A 200 41.01 0.42 32.74
N ALA A 201 41.67 -0.67 32.32
CA ALA A 201 41.11 -1.78 31.59
C ALA A 201 39.85 -2.30 32.31
N SER A 202 38.72 -2.20 31.63
CA SER A 202 37.47 -2.84 32.05
C SER A 202 37.34 -4.09 31.20
N GLU A 203 37.55 -5.26 31.78
CA GLU A 203 37.29 -6.52 31.10
C GLU A 203 35.77 -6.70 31.00
N ILE A 204 35.28 -6.74 29.76
CA ILE A 204 33.87 -7.01 29.45
C ILE A 204 33.82 -8.44 28.92
N SER A 205 33.11 -9.32 29.61
CA SER A 205 32.78 -10.65 29.11
C SER A 205 31.28 -10.75 28.84
N VAL A 206 30.94 -11.12 27.62
CA VAL A 206 29.54 -11.31 27.19
C VAL A 206 29.30 -12.80 27.05
N ASP A 207 28.54 -13.37 27.98
CA ASP A 207 28.00 -14.72 27.88
C ASP A 207 26.61 -14.69 27.22
N ALA A 208 26.14 -15.83 26.71
CA ALA A 208 24.87 -15.96 25.97
C ALA A 208 23.62 -15.37 26.67
N SER A 209 23.65 -15.17 27.99
CA SER A 209 22.54 -14.60 28.77
C SER A 209 22.97 -13.65 29.89
N SER A 210 24.24 -13.21 29.93
CA SER A 210 24.70 -12.24 30.93
C SER A 210 25.91 -11.45 30.46
N VAL A 211 25.90 -10.15 30.77
CA VAL A 211 27.03 -9.26 30.52
C VAL A 211 27.76 -9.06 31.85
N THR A 212 29.05 -9.36 31.90
CA THR A 212 29.88 -9.09 33.08
C THR A 212 30.83 -7.94 32.78
N ILE A 213 30.85 -6.94 33.65
CA ILE A 213 31.68 -5.74 33.54
C ILE A 213 32.45 -5.61 34.85
N THR A 214 33.78 -5.72 34.78
CA THR A 214 34.65 -5.50 35.95
C THR A 214 35.19 -4.08 35.95
N ARG A 215 35.15 -3.42 37.12
CA ARG A 215 35.70 -2.09 37.37
C ARG A 215 36.48 -2.13 38.67
N GLU A 216 37.81 -2.02 38.58
CA GLU A 216 38.72 -2.05 39.73
C GLU A 216 38.50 -3.30 40.60
N ASP A 217 37.97 -3.15 41.82
CA ASP A 217 37.68 -4.23 42.77
C ASP A 217 36.21 -4.70 42.76
N ARG A 218 35.41 -4.22 41.80
CA ARG A 218 33.96 -4.46 41.69
C ARG A 218 33.62 -5.20 40.39
N SER A 219 32.81 -6.25 40.50
CA SER A 219 32.31 -7.02 39.36
C SER A 219 30.79 -6.86 39.23
N TYR A 220 30.33 -6.39 38.09
CA TYR A 220 28.91 -6.20 37.78
C TYR A 220 28.45 -7.28 36.79
N LYS A 221 27.51 -8.13 37.21
CA LYS A 221 26.89 -9.13 36.36
C LYS A 221 25.45 -8.70 36.05
N ILE A 222 25.20 -8.38 34.79
CA ILE A 222 23.92 -7.89 34.28
C ILE A 222 23.20 -9.01 33.51
N ARG A 223 21.91 -9.21 33.80
CA ARG A 223 21.02 -10.19 33.15
C ARG A 223 19.74 -9.53 32.65
N GLY A 224 19.15 -10.08 31.58
CA GLY A 224 17.87 -9.63 31.04
C GLY A 224 17.96 -8.56 29.95
N LEU A 225 19.17 -8.26 29.45
CA LEU A 225 19.36 -7.29 28.37
C LEU A 225 18.66 -7.74 27.08
N GLU A 226 18.67 -9.05 26.80
CA GLU A 226 18.06 -9.69 25.64
C GLU A 226 16.54 -9.50 25.52
N LYS A 227 15.87 -9.13 26.62
CA LYS A 227 14.42 -8.88 26.65
C LYS A 227 14.06 -7.40 26.44
N ASN A 228 15.03 -6.51 26.33
CA ASN A 228 14.83 -5.06 26.27
C ASN A 228 14.98 -4.52 24.83
N MET A 229 13.95 -4.73 24.00
CA MET A 229 13.90 -4.21 22.61
C MET A 229 13.32 -2.79 22.48
N SER A 230 12.88 -2.19 23.60
CA SER A 230 12.33 -0.83 23.64
C SER A 230 13.41 0.20 24.00
N SER A 231 13.37 1.37 23.37
CA SER A 231 14.25 2.51 23.70
C SER A 231 13.84 3.23 24.99
N LEU A 232 12.58 3.06 25.43
CA LEU A 232 11.99 3.83 26.54
C LEU A 232 12.11 3.14 27.92
N SER A 233 12.60 1.91 27.96
CA SER A 233 12.77 1.14 29.21
C SER A 233 14.00 0.25 29.14
N LEU A 234 14.75 0.14 30.23
CA LEU A 234 15.91 -0.74 30.33
C LEU A 234 15.90 -1.45 31.67
N ARG A 235 15.03 -2.46 31.79
CA ARG A 235 14.86 -3.23 33.02
C ARG A 235 15.81 -4.42 33.02
N VAL A 236 16.83 -4.36 33.86
CA VAL A 236 17.88 -5.38 33.95
C VAL A 236 18.10 -5.79 35.41
N SER A 237 18.52 -7.03 35.62
CA SER A 237 18.96 -7.51 36.93
C SER A 237 20.47 -7.31 37.03
N ILE A 238 20.92 -6.59 38.06
CA ILE A 238 22.34 -6.25 38.27
C ILE A 238 22.77 -6.86 39.59
N ALA A 239 23.74 -7.79 39.52
CA ALA A 239 24.50 -8.26 40.66
C ALA A 239 25.83 -7.51 40.70
N VAL A 240 26.14 -6.82 41.80
CA VAL A 240 27.43 -6.19 42.02
C VAL A 240 28.14 -6.92 43.15
N SER A 241 29.41 -7.27 42.96
CA SER A 241 30.21 -7.97 43.96
C SER A 241 31.53 -7.25 44.17
N ARG A 242 31.97 -7.19 45.43
CA ARG A 242 33.26 -6.61 45.85
C ARG A 242 33.81 -7.45 46.99
N LEU A 243 34.97 -8.08 46.80
CA LEU A 243 35.51 -9.08 47.73
C LEU A 243 34.47 -10.19 48.02
N GLU A 244 34.12 -10.45 49.29
CA GLU A 244 33.11 -11.44 49.70
C GLU A 244 31.68 -10.86 49.82
N ARG A 245 31.45 -9.60 49.42
CA ARG A 245 30.16 -8.91 49.55
C ARG A 245 29.47 -8.80 48.20
N MET A 246 28.15 -8.93 48.19
CA MET A 246 27.32 -8.88 46.98
C MET A 246 26.00 -8.18 47.25
N HIS A 247 25.56 -7.37 46.29
CA HIS A 247 24.21 -6.82 46.22
C HIS A 247 23.56 -7.20 44.88
N LEU A 248 22.31 -7.64 44.89
CA LEU A 248 21.54 -8.05 43.70
C LEU A 248 20.17 -7.38 43.71
N ASP A 249 19.84 -6.68 42.62
CA ASP A 249 18.51 -6.08 42.45
C ASP A 249 18.10 -6.04 40.97
N THR A 250 16.81 -5.79 40.70
CA THR A 250 16.26 -5.55 39.37
C THR A 250 15.89 -4.08 39.21
N VAL A 251 16.60 -3.39 38.32
CA VAL A 251 16.53 -1.93 38.19
C VAL A 251 16.10 -1.58 36.77
N ASP A 252 15.19 -0.61 36.65
CA ASP A 252 14.94 0.08 35.38
C ASP A 252 15.91 1.26 35.27
N LEU A 253 16.98 1.07 34.51
CA LEU A 253 18.07 2.05 34.41
C LEU A 253 17.62 3.36 33.76
N MET A 254 16.48 3.41 33.07
CA MET A 254 15.95 4.66 32.51
C MET A 254 15.32 5.56 33.59
N ARG A 255 14.95 5.01 34.75
CA ARG A 255 14.31 5.76 35.85
C ARG A 255 15.34 6.27 36.85
N SER A 256 15.42 7.59 37.04
CA SER A 256 16.37 8.22 37.98
C SER A 256 16.18 7.77 39.42
N SER A 257 14.93 7.65 39.89
CA SER A 257 14.61 7.20 41.24
C SER A 257 15.03 5.74 41.50
N ALA A 258 14.90 4.87 40.50
CA ALA A 258 15.32 3.47 40.59
C ALA A 258 16.87 3.36 40.66
N ARG A 259 17.59 4.16 39.87
CA ARG A 259 19.06 4.23 39.95
C ARG A 259 19.53 4.71 41.32
N GLN A 260 18.90 5.73 41.88
CA GLN A 260 19.25 6.26 43.21
C GLN A 260 19.02 5.22 44.32
N ALA A 261 17.89 4.50 44.28
CA ALA A 261 17.61 3.43 45.23
C ALA A 261 18.67 2.33 45.19
N PHE A 262 19.05 1.88 43.98
CA PHE A 262 20.10 0.88 43.79
C PHE A 262 21.46 1.34 44.28
N VAL A 263 21.89 2.56 43.92
CA VAL A 263 23.18 3.13 44.35
C VAL A 263 23.28 3.13 45.87
N LYS A 264 22.24 3.58 46.56
CA LYS A 264 22.22 3.66 48.02
C LYS A 264 22.29 2.28 48.67
N ALA A 265 21.51 1.32 48.18
CA ALA A 265 21.49 -0.05 48.73
C ALA A 265 22.83 -0.78 48.47
N ALA A 266 23.35 -0.70 47.25
CA ALA A 266 24.62 -1.30 46.87
C ALA A 266 25.81 -0.68 47.63
N ALA A 267 25.83 0.65 47.81
CA ALA A 267 26.90 1.34 48.54
C ALA A 267 26.98 0.88 50.00
N LEU A 268 25.81 0.72 50.64
CA LEU A 268 25.69 0.26 52.02
C LEU A 268 26.16 -1.19 52.18
N GLU A 269 25.74 -2.11 51.31
CA GLU A 269 26.10 -3.52 51.40
C GLU A 269 27.57 -3.80 51.04
N LEU A 270 28.14 -3.06 50.07
CA LEU A 270 29.51 -3.24 49.61
C LEU A 270 30.53 -2.42 50.41
N PHE A 271 30.06 -1.57 51.33
CA PHE A 271 30.87 -0.57 52.07
C PHE A 271 31.76 0.25 51.13
N CYS A 272 31.12 0.94 50.20
CA CYS A 272 31.78 1.83 49.25
C CYS A 272 31.05 3.16 49.18
N GLU A 273 31.71 4.17 48.62
CA GLU A 273 31.10 5.50 48.45
C GLU A 273 29.98 5.46 47.40
N GLU A 274 28.85 6.12 47.70
CA GLU A 274 27.72 6.22 46.78
C GLU A 274 28.14 6.82 45.42
N GLU A 275 29.06 7.78 45.43
CA GLU A 275 29.54 8.44 44.21
C GLU A 275 30.28 7.45 43.28
N THR A 276 31.03 6.49 43.84
CA THR A 276 31.74 5.45 43.07
C THR A 276 30.75 4.54 42.34
N ILE A 277 29.74 4.02 43.05
CA ILE A 277 28.71 3.16 42.44
C ILE A 277 27.88 3.94 41.42
N LYS A 278 27.63 5.22 41.66
CA LYS A 278 26.91 6.10 40.72
C LYS A 278 27.69 6.33 39.42
N VAL A 279 29.00 6.57 39.50
CA VAL A 279 29.87 6.70 38.31
C VAL A 279 29.92 5.39 37.53
N ASP A 280 30.05 4.26 38.22
CA ASP A 280 30.07 2.94 37.60
C ASP A 280 28.74 2.63 36.91
N LEU A 281 27.61 2.89 37.58
CA LEU A 281 26.27 2.67 37.02
C LEU A 281 26.00 3.56 35.79
N GLY A 282 26.53 4.79 35.77
CA GLY A 282 26.44 5.68 34.61
C GLY A 282 27.20 5.16 33.39
N ARG A 283 28.39 4.59 33.61
CA ARG A 283 29.18 3.95 32.53
C ARG A 283 28.55 2.65 32.05
N ILE A 284 28.03 1.85 32.96
CA ILE A 284 27.31 0.60 32.63
C ILE A 284 26.06 0.92 31.81
N LEU A 285 25.31 1.97 32.15
CA LEU A 285 24.16 2.40 31.35
C LEU A 285 24.55 2.69 29.90
N LEU A 286 25.59 3.49 29.67
CA LEU A 286 26.06 3.81 28.31
C LEU A 286 26.45 2.54 27.54
N GLN A 287 27.19 1.63 28.18
CA GLN A 287 27.62 0.37 27.57
C GLN A 287 26.44 -0.57 27.26
N LEU A 288 25.42 -0.61 28.12
CA LEU A 288 24.21 -1.40 27.88
C LEU A 288 23.34 -0.78 26.77
N GLU A 289 23.35 0.55 26.61
CA GLU A 289 22.70 1.21 25.48
C GLU A 289 23.38 0.86 24.15
N ASP A 290 24.71 0.87 24.10
CA ASP A 290 25.48 0.47 22.92
C ASP A 290 25.21 -1.01 22.56
N LEU A 291 25.28 -1.92 23.54
CA LEU A 291 24.99 -3.34 23.33
C LEU A 291 23.53 -3.59 22.90
N ARG A 292 22.57 -2.86 23.47
CA ARG A 292 21.17 -2.92 23.05
C ARG A 292 20.99 -2.42 21.62
N ASN A 293 21.65 -1.32 21.25
CA ASN A 293 21.60 -0.79 19.88
C ASN A 293 22.17 -1.80 18.89
N LEU A 294 23.31 -2.43 19.22
CA LEU A 294 23.88 -3.51 18.42
C LEU A 294 22.95 -4.72 18.32
N GLN A 295 22.23 -5.10 19.39
CA GLN A 295 21.23 -6.17 19.35
C GLN A 295 20.01 -5.81 18.49
N ILE A 296 19.52 -4.57 18.57
CA ILE A 296 18.42 -4.08 17.74
C ILE A 296 18.85 -4.03 16.27
N GLU A 297 20.05 -3.53 15.97
CA GLU A 297 20.61 -3.53 14.62
C GLU A 297 20.83 -4.94 14.08
N ALA A 298 21.35 -5.86 14.91
CA ALA A 298 21.50 -7.27 14.54
C ALA A 298 20.14 -7.93 14.28
N ALA A 299 19.14 -7.69 15.12
CA ALA A 299 17.78 -8.20 14.92
C ALA A 299 17.11 -7.61 13.66
N LYS A 300 17.38 -6.35 13.32
CA LYS A 300 16.94 -5.72 12.06
C LYS A 300 17.62 -6.32 10.82
N ARG A 301 18.86 -6.79 10.95
CA ARG A 301 19.61 -7.45 9.85
C ARG A 301 19.15 -8.88 9.56
N ILE A 302 18.38 -9.51 10.45
CA ILE A 302 17.84 -10.86 10.22
C ILE A 302 16.58 -10.73 9.34
N GLY A 303 16.80 -10.56 8.03
CA GLY A 303 15.88 -11.15 7.07
C GLY A 303 15.93 -12.68 7.17
N PRO A 304 14.92 -13.43 6.69
CA PRO A 304 14.99 -14.88 6.65
C PRO A 304 16.32 -15.31 6.01
N ALA A 305 17.08 -16.15 6.72
CA ALA A 305 18.38 -16.62 6.23
C ALA A 305 18.19 -17.27 4.86
N ILE A 306 18.88 -16.74 3.85
CA ILE A 306 18.88 -17.31 2.50
C ILE A 306 19.39 -18.76 2.65
N PRO A 307 18.59 -19.78 2.32
CA PRO A 307 19.02 -21.16 2.46
C PRO A 307 20.28 -21.39 1.62
N ALA A 308 21.35 -21.89 2.26
CA ALA A 308 22.55 -22.29 1.54
C ALA A 308 22.18 -23.42 0.57
N MET A 309 22.51 -23.22 -0.71
CA MET A 309 22.23 -24.18 -1.77
C MET A 309 23.38 -25.18 -1.88
N THR A 310 23.07 -26.48 -1.94
CA THR A 310 24.08 -27.51 -2.22
C THR A 310 24.50 -27.48 -3.69
N GLU A 311 25.68 -27.99 -4.01
CA GLU A 311 26.15 -28.08 -5.41
C GLU A 311 25.15 -28.83 -6.31
N ALA A 312 24.56 -29.92 -5.81
CA ALA A 312 23.54 -30.67 -6.54
C ALA A 312 22.27 -29.85 -6.82
N GLN A 313 21.79 -29.07 -5.84
CA GLN A 313 20.64 -28.16 -6.03
C GLN A 313 20.96 -27.04 -7.01
N GLN A 314 22.18 -26.52 -6.97
CA GLN A 314 22.65 -25.51 -7.91
C GLN A 314 22.69 -26.05 -9.33
N GLU A 315 23.21 -27.26 -9.52
CA GLU A 315 23.27 -27.90 -10.83
C GLU A 315 21.87 -28.19 -11.38
N GLU A 316 20.95 -28.72 -10.57
CA GLU A 316 19.56 -28.97 -10.98
C GLU A 316 18.84 -27.68 -11.41
N ALA A 317 19.03 -26.60 -10.64
CA ALA A 317 18.48 -25.29 -10.95
C ALA A 317 19.10 -24.69 -12.24
N MET A 318 20.41 -24.85 -12.44
CA MET A 318 21.09 -24.45 -13.68
C MET A 318 20.61 -25.27 -14.88
N GLN A 319 20.35 -26.56 -14.72
CA GLN A 319 19.79 -27.40 -15.79
C GLN A 319 18.40 -26.93 -16.20
N LEU A 320 17.56 -26.49 -15.24
CA LEU A 320 16.29 -25.84 -15.56
C LEU A 320 16.53 -24.57 -16.39
N LEU A 321 17.35 -23.64 -15.89
CA LEU A 321 17.60 -22.33 -16.52
C LEU A 321 18.26 -22.43 -17.90
N ARG A 322 19.05 -23.48 -18.17
CA ARG A 322 19.69 -23.74 -19.47
C ARG A 322 18.83 -24.55 -20.43
N SER A 323 17.63 -24.98 -20.02
CA SER A 323 16.74 -25.77 -20.86
C SER A 323 16.25 -24.98 -22.08
N PRO A 324 16.35 -25.51 -23.32
CA PRO A 324 15.82 -24.84 -24.50
C PRO A 324 14.29 -24.69 -24.46
N ASN A 325 13.60 -25.60 -23.75
CA ASN A 325 12.14 -25.56 -23.56
C ASN A 325 11.78 -24.98 -22.18
N LEU A 326 12.55 -24.01 -21.67
CA LEU A 326 12.38 -23.41 -20.34
C LEU A 326 10.93 -22.93 -20.09
N ILE A 327 10.35 -22.22 -21.07
CA ILE A 327 9.01 -21.66 -20.96
C ILE A 327 7.94 -22.74 -20.82
N GLU A 328 7.99 -23.77 -21.66
CA GLU A 328 7.04 -24.89 -21.62
C GLU A 328 7.17 -25.67 -20.30
N ARG A 329 8.41 -25.85 -19.82
CA ARG A 329 8.69 -26.51 -18.55
C ARG A 329 8.13 -25.73 -17.35
N ILE A 330 8.31 -24.40 -17.31
CA ILE A 330 7.73 -23.55 -16.26
C ILE A 330 6.19 -23.66 -16.25
N VAL A 331 5.55 -23.62 -17.42
CA VAL A 331 4.09 -23.74 -17.51
C VAL A 331 3.64 -25.12 -17.01
N HIS A 332 4.33 -26.19 -17.40
CA HIS A 332 4.05 -27.55 -16.94
C HIS A 332 4.26 -27.71 -15.42
N ASP A 333 5.29 -27.09 -14.86
CA ASP A 333 5.58 -27.15 -13.43
C ASP A 333 4.54 -26.36 -12.61
N LEU A 334 4.01 -25.25 -13.15
CA LEU A 334 2.86 -24.53 -12.61
C LEU A 334 1.56 -25.36 -12.70
N ASP A 335 1.37 -26.14 -13.77
CA ASP A 335 0.28 -27.13 -13.88
C ASP A 335 0.36 -28.20 -12.79
N ALA A 336 1.55 -28.75 -12.57
CA ALA A 336 1.81 -29.75 -11.54
C ALA A 336 1.50 -29.19 -10.14
N CYS A 337 1.81 -27.91 -9.90
CA CYS A 337 1.60 -27.20 -8.64
C CYS A 337 0.14 -26.82 -8.33
N GLY A 338 -0.80 -27.12 -9.22
CA GLY A 338 -2.24 -27.09 -8.91
C GLY A 338 -3.09 -26.13 -9.72
N MET A 339 -2.50 -25.41 -10.68
CA MET A 339 -3.26 -24.53 -11.58
C MET A 339 -3.51 -25.23 -12.90
N VAL A 340 -4.74 -25.64 -13.18
CA VAL A 340 -5.10 -26.29 -14.45
C VAL A 340 -5.39 -25.23 -15.50
N GLY A 341 -4.91 -25.39 -16.74
CA GLY A 341 -5.23 -24.45 -17.82
C GLY A 341 -4.53 -23.10 -17.68
N GLU A 342 -4.99 -22.05 -18.37
CA GLU A 342 -4.43 -20.69 -18.24
C GLU A 342 -2.92 -20.52 -18.49
N ALA A 343 -2.35 -21.27 -19.46
CA ALA A 343 -0.92 -21.21 -19.79
C ALA A 343 -0.35 -19.79 -19.93
N SER A 344 -1.11 -18.87 -20.54
CA SER A 344 -0.69 -17.48 -20.71
C SER A 344 -0.70 -16.68 -19.40
N ASN A 345 -1.72 -16.81 -18.55
CA ASN A 345 -1.78 -16.09 -17.27
C ASN A 345 -0.69 -16.58 -16.31
N LYS A 346 -0.45 -17.90 -16.28
CA LYS A 346 0.66 -18.53 -15.55
C LYS A 346 2.00 -17.91 -15.93
N LEU A 347 2.27 -17.87 -17.22
CA LEU A 347 3.56 -17.41 -17.73
C LEU A 347 3.74 -15.92 -17.49
N VAL A 348 2.72 -15.09 -17.78
CA VAL A 348 2.77 -13.65 -17.49
C VAL A 348 2.95 -13.40 -16.00
N GLY A 349 2.26 -14.15 -15.14
CA GLY A 349 2.41 -14.05 -13.70
C GLY A 349 3.81 -14.40 -13.21
N TYR A 350 4.40 -15.48 -13.74
CA TYR A 350 5.77 -15.90 -13.43
C TYR A 350 6.81 -14.87 -13.91
N LEU A 351 6.68 -14.39 -15.16
CA LEU A 351 7.55 -13.36 -15.73
C LEU A 351 7.41 -12.03 -14.98
N ALA A 352 6.20 -11.66 -14.59
CA ALA A 352 5.96 -10.51 -13.74
C ALA A 352 6.75 -10.69 -12.44
N ALA A 353 6.60 -11.79 -11.71
CA ALA A 353 7.38 -12.02 -10.49
C ALA A 353 8.90 -11.91 -10.72
N VAL A 354 9.45 -12.49 -11.80
CA VAL A 354 10.89 -12.39 -12.15
C VAL A 354 11.33 -10.95 -12.43
N SER A 355 10.46 -10.12 -12.99
CA SER A 355 10.76 -8.70 -13.29
C SER A 355 11.10 -7.85 -12.06
N ARG A 356 10.91 -8.35 -10.83
CA ARG A 356 11.42 -7.69 -9.59
C ARG A 356 12.93 -7.43 -9.63
N LYS A 357 13.68 -8.19 -10.45
CA LYS A 357 15.12 -8.04 -10.65
C LYS A 357 15.48 -7.02 -11.76
N LEU A 358 14.48 -6.47 -12.46
CA LEU A 358 14.66 -5.38 -13.43
C LEU A 358 14.53 -4.00 -12.75
N PRO A 359 15.05 -2.94 -13.38
CA PRO A 359 14.86 -1.56 -12.89
C PRO A 359 13.39 -1.12 -12.93
N THR A 360 12.61 -1.62 -13.90
CA THR A 360 11.18 -1.32 -14.06
C THR A 360 10.35 -2.61 -14.03
N PRO A 361 9.99 -3.12 -12.84
CA PRO A 361 9.19 -4.34 -12.72
C PRO A 361 7.77 -4.19 -13.24
N LEU A 362 7.20 -5.30 -13.70
CA LEU A 362 5.82 -5.42 -14.15
C LEU A 362 4.86 -5.52 -12.96
N ALA A 363 3.94 -4.56 -12.86
CA ALA A 363 2.81 -4.66 -11.94
C ALA A 363 1.69 -5.52 -12.55
N LEU A 364 1.08 -6.38 -11.74
CA LEU A 364 0.04 -7.32 -12.13
C LEU A 364 -1.25 -7.05 -11.34
N LEU A 365 -2.37 -6.97 -12.05
CA LEU A 365 -3.70 -6.88 -11.48
C LEU A 365 -4.54 -8.06 -11.97
N ILE A 366 -4.93 -8.96 -11.07
CA ILE A 366 -5.75 -10.11 -11.39
C ILE A 366 -7.22 -9.76 -11.09
N ARG A 367 -8.02 -9.67 -12.15
CA ARG A 367 -9.43 -9.27 -12.13
C ARG A 367 -10.31 -10.44 -12.57
N SER A 368 -11.29 -10.81 -11.76
CA SER A 368 -12.34 -11.76 -12.14
C SER A 368 -13.54 -11.64 -11.20
N SER A 369 -14.52 -12.55 -11.31
CA SER A 369 -15.60 -12.65 -10.34
C SER A 369 -15.16 -13.27 -9.01
N SER A 370 -16.02 -13.23 -7.99
CA SER A 370 -15.74 -13.90 -6.72
C SER A 370 -15.70 -15.43 -6.94
N ALA A 371 -14.81 -16.12 -6.23
CA ALA A 371 -14.60 -17.57 -6.31
C ALA A 371 -14.10 -18.15 -7.65
N ALA A 372 -13.72 -17.33 -8.63
CA ALA A 372 -13.21 -17.81 -9.92
C ALA A 372 -11.78 -18.41 -9.87
N GLY A 373 -11.04 -18.27 -8.75
CA GLY A 373 -9.67 -18.81 -8.63
C GLY A 373 -8.54 -17.78 -8.66
N LYS A 374 -8.83 -16.48 -8.52
CA LYS A 374 -7.85 -15.38 -8.40
C LYS A 374 -6.76 -15.62 -7.37
N THR A 375 -7.19 -15.93 -6.15
CA THR A 375 -6.28 -16.17 -5.04
C THR A 375 -5.42 -17.39 -5.33
N THR A 376 -6.00 -18.42 -5.95
CA THR A 376 -5.25 -19.60 -6.40
C THR A 376 -4.19 -19.26 -7.46
N LEU A 377 -4.51 -18.42 -8.44
CA LEU A 377 -3.56 -17.94 -9.46
C LEU A 377 -2.38 -17.23 -8.80
N MET A 378 -2.67 -16.24 -7.96
CA MET A 378 -1.65 -15.50 -7.19
C MET A 378 -0.83 -16.44 -6.30
N GLU A 379 -1.46 -17.28 -5.48
CA GLU A 379 -0.76 -18.17 -4.53
C GLU A 379 0.13 -19.18 -5.24
N THR A 380 -0.28 -19.70 -6.39
CA THR A 380 0.53 -20.65 -7.15
C THR A 380 1.77 -19.96 -7.72
N ILE A 381 1.65 -18.73 -8.22
CA ILE A 381 2.79 -17.95 -8.72
C ILE A 381 3.73 -17.60 -7.57
N LEU A 382 3.20 -17.06 -6.46
CA LEU A 382 3.99 -16.68 -5.29
C LEU A 382 4.71 -17.88 -4.67
N ALA A 383 4.10 -19.07 -4.71
CA ALA A 383 4.74 -20.30 -4.23
C ALA A 383 5.98 -20.70 -5.04
N MET A 384 6.16 -20.19 -6.27
CA MET A 384 7.36 -20.41 -7.07
C MET A 384 8.46 -19.38 -6.81
N VAL A 385 8.16 -18.28 -6.10
CA VAL A 385 9.11 -17.22 -5.74
C VAL A 385 9.78 -17.58 -4.41
N PRO A 386 11.09 -17.34 -4.24
CA PRO A 386 11.77 -17.55 -2.96
C PRO A 386 11.05 -16.80 -1.82
N PRO A 387 10.76 -17.45 -0.68
CA PRO A 387 9.96 -16.85 0.40
C PRO A 387 10.59 -15.58 1.00
N GLU A 388 11.92 -15.46 0.96
CA GLU A 388 12.66 -14.27 1.39
C GLU A 388 12.44 -13.05 0.49
N GLU A 389 12.03 -13.26 -0.76
CA GLU A 389 11.76 -12.24 -1.77
C GLU A 389 10.26 -11.98 -1.96
N VAL A 390 9.40 -12.50 -1.08
CA VAL A 390 7.93 -12.28 -1.11
C VAL A 390 7.47 -11.58 0.16
N LEU A 391 6.73 -10.48 0.01
CA LEU A 391 5.97 -9.86 1.08
C LEU A 391 4.48 -9.96 0.76
N ARG A 392 3.75 -10.78 1.52
CA ARG A 392 2.30 -10.94 1.37
C ARG A 392 1.58 -10.14 2.45
N LEU A 393 0.64 -9.31 2.04
CA LEU A 393 -0.22 -8.53 2.92
C LEU A 393 -1.69 -8.85 2.63
N SER A 394 -2.43 -9.24 3.68
CA SER A 394 -3.88 -9.49 3.61
C SER A 394 -4.70 -8.21 3.71
N ASN A 395 -4.12 -7.14 4.25
CA ASN A 395 -4.69 -5.81 4.29
C ASN A 395 -3.53 -4.81 4.42
N LEU A 396 -3.68 -3.63 3.81
CA LEU A 396 -2.66 -2.59 3.78
C LEU A 396 -3.28 -1.27 4.24
N THR A 397 -2.77 -0.74 5.36
CA THR A 397 -3.08 0.63 5.78
C THR A 397 -2.07 1.59 5.16
N CYS A 398 -2.49 2.81 4.81
CA CYS A 398 -1.61 3.78 4.12
C CYS A 398 -0.27 3.98 4.82
N GLN A 399 -0.28 3.89 6.15
CA GLN A 399 0.88 4.14 6.99
C GLN A 399 1.86 2.97 7.03
N SER A 400 1.41 1.72 6.89
CA SER A 400 2.29 0.56 7.11
C SER A 400 3.45 0.49 6.13
N LEU A 401 3.24 0.89 4.87
CA LEU A 401 4.29 0.94 3.86
C LEU A 401 5.40 1.93 4.19
N TYR A 402 5.09 3.05 4.84
CA TYR A 402 6.09 4.08 5.18
C TYR A 402 6.97 3.70 6.37
N TYR A 403 6.56 2.72 7.18
CA TYR A 403 7.32 2.28 8.35
C TYR A 403 8.16 1.02 8.11
N LEU A 404 8.19 0.52 6.88
CA LEU A 404 9.12 -0.53 6.47
C LEU A 404 10.53 0.05 6.38
N ASP A 405 11.55 -0.76 6.71
CA ASP A 405 12.93 -0.31 6.54
C ASP A 405 13.26 -0.16 5.05
N SER A 406 14.22 0.72 4.74
CA SER A 406 14.47 1.20 3.38
C SER A 406 14.74 0.11 2.36
N ASP A 407 15.46 -0.95 2.75
CA ASP A 407 15.88 -2.04 1.87
C ASP A 407 14.95 -3.27 1.95
N GLN A 408 13.92 -3.26 2.80
CA GLN A 408 13.08 -4.45 3.01
C GLN A 408 12.20 -4.80 1.79
N LEU A 409 11.92 -3.83 0.91
CA LEU A 409 11.06 -4.01 -0.26
C LEU A 409 11.82 -4.22 -1.56
N ARG A 410 13.11 -3.85 -1.62
CA ARG A 410 13.90 -3.89 -2.84
C ARG A 410 14.01 -5.32 -3.39
N HIS A 411 13.77 -5.45 -4.70
CA HIS A 411 13.75 -6.73 -5.43
C HIS A 411 12.77 -7.77 -4.88
N LYS A 412 11.70 -7.34 -4.19
CA LYS A 412 10.66 -8.24 -3.68
C LYS A 412 9.36 -8.15 -4.46
N THR A 413 8.60 -9.24 -4.37
CA THR A 413 7.21 -9.31 -4.80
C THR A 413 6.30 -8.90 -3.66
N LEU A 414 5.61 -7.77 -3.80
CA LEU A 414 4.56 -7.31 -2.90
C LEU A 414 3.20 -7.82 -3.40
N ALA A 415 2.63 -8.77 -2.65
CA ALA A 415 1.35 -9.37 -2.96
C ALA A 415 0.25 -8.85 -2.02
N ILE A 416 -0.81 -8.28 -2.59
CA ILE A 416 -1.95 -7.72 -1.84
C ILE A 416 -3.21 -8.52 -2.18
N SER A 417 -3.78 -9.14 -1.14
CA SER A 417 -5.00 -9.95 -1.24
C SER A 417 -6.22 -9.11 -0.84
N GLU A 418 -7.21 -8.99 -1.74
CA GLU A 418 -8.50 -8.31 -1.50
C GLU A 418 -8.45 -6.76 -1.34
N ASP A 419 -9.54 -6.10 -1.76
CA ASP A 419 -9.57 -4.65 -2.09
C ASP A 419 -9.87 -3.72 -0.89
N GLN A 420 -10.18 -4.27 0.30
CA GLN A 420 -10.51 -3.45 1.47
C GLN A 420 -9.25 -2.79 2.05
N GLY A 421 -8.81 -1.69 1.45
CA GLY A 421 -7.64 -0.89 1.86
C GLY A 421 -6.77 -0.39 0.70
N LEU A 422 -6.99 -0.89 -0.52
CA LEU A 422 -6.22 -0.48 -1.70
C LEU A 422 -6.53 0.96 -2.10
N SER A 423 -7.80 1.39 -2.01
CA SER A 423 -8.21 2.76 -2.35
C SER A 423 -7.51 3.82 -1.49
N GLU A 424 -7.32 3.55 -0.20
CA GLU A 424 -6.60 4.47 0.71
C GLU A 424 -5.09 4.46 0.42
N SER A 425 -4.53 3.33 -0.03
CA SER A 425 -3.09 3.14 -0.21
C SER A 425 -2.61 3.24 -1.67
N ALA A 426 -3.53 3.45 -2.61
CA ALA A 426 -3.25 3.49 -4.05
C ALA A 426 -2.18 4.54 -4.39
N TYR A 427 -2.19 5.68 -3.70
CA TYR A 427 -1.19 6.73 -3.90
C TYR A 427 0.24 6.26 -3.60
N ALA A 428 0.47 5.59 -2.48
CA ALA A 428 1.79 5.07 -2.12
C ALA A 428 2.27 4.01 -3.12
N LEU A 429 1.36 3.13 -3.57
CA LEU A 429 1.69 2.12 -4.59
C LEU A 429 2.00 2.76 -5.95
N LYS A 430 1.30 3.83 -6.34
CA LYS A 430 1.59 4.62 -7.56
C LYS A 430 3.00 5.23 -7.50
N LEU A 431 3.37 5.79 -6.35
CA LEU A 431 4.68 6.41 -6.16
C LEU A 431 5.81 5.36 -6.20
N LEU A 432 5.64 4.22 -5.50
CA LEU A 432 6.61 3.11 -5.58
C LEU A 432 6.82 2.61 -7.00
N GLN A 433 5.75 2.55 -7.80
CA GLN A 433 5.86 2.05 -9.16
C GLN A 433 6.48 3.06 -10.14
N SER A 434 6.23 4.36 -9.94
CA SER A 434 6.68 5.41 -10.86
C SER A 434 8.03 6.02 -10.49
N GLU A 435 8.29 6.24 -9.21
CA GLU A 435 9.50 6.88 -8.70
C GLU A 435 10.50 5.88 -8.12
N GLY A 436 10.08 4.63 -7.87
CA GLY A 436 10.94 3.61 -7.26
C GLY A 436 11.27 3.87 -5.80
N LYS A 437 10.65 4.87 -5.16
CA LYS A 437 10.88 5.22 -3.75
C LYS A 437 9.65 5.83 -3.09
N LEU A 438 9.53 5.65 -1.78
CA LEU A 438 8.61 6.38 -0.91
C LEU A 438 9.40 7.14 0.12
N THR A 439 9.03 8.38 0.38
CA THR A 439 9.59 9.15 1.49
C THR A 439 8.47 9.79 2.28
N HIS A 440 8.48 9.59 3.59
CA HIS A 440 7.51 10.18 4.51
C HIS A 440 8.21 10.71 5.76
N ALA A 441 7.87 11.95 6.12
CA ALA A 441 8.40 12.62 7.30
C ALA A 441 7.39 12.50 8.46
N THR A 442 7.81 11.89 9.57
CA THR A 442 7.03 11.86 10.80
C THR A 442 7.67 12.75 11.85
N VAL A 443 6.87 13.49 12.62
CA VAL A 443 7.39 14.34 13.70
C VAL A 443 7.35 13.54 14.99
N VAL A 444 8.52 13.14 15.49
CA VAL A 444 8.67 12.42 16.75
C VAL A 444 9.14 13.40 17.81
N ARG A 445 8.52 13.39 18.99
CA ARG A 445 9.02 14.17 20.12
C ARG A 445 10.16 13.40 20.78
N GLY A 446 11.36 13.99 20.75
CA GLY A 446 12.51 13.49 21.50
C GLY A 446 12.29 13.60 23.00
N ASN A 447 13.07 12.85 23.78
CA ASN A 447 13.03 12.84 25.24
C ASN A 447 13.27 14.24 25.85
N ASP A 448 13.94 15.10 25.08
CA ASP A 448 14.29 16.48 25.40
C ASP A 448 13.12 17.47 25.22
N GLY A 449 11.93 16.97 24.84
CA GLY A 449 10.74 17.77 24.53
C GLY A 449 10.78 18.48 23.17
N ARG A 450 11.86 18.34 22.41
CA ARG A 450 12.01 18.88 21.05
C ARG A 450 11.39 17.95 20.02
N SER A 451 10.66 18.53 19.08
CA SER A 451 10.16 17.81 17.89
C SER A 451 11.33 17.56 16.94
N VAL A 452 11.62 16.30 16.65
CA VAL A 452 12.58 15.86 15.64
C VAL A 452 11.80 15.24 14.50
N THR A 453 12.02 15.72 13.29
CA THR A 453 11.44 15.11 12.09
C THR A 453 12.25 13.88 11.72
N GLN A 454 11.65 12.70 11.83
CA GLN A 454 12.21 11.45 11.38
C GLN A 454 11.73 11.18 9.95
N LEU A 455 12.68 11.04 9.03
CA LEU A 455 12.40 10.63 7.65
C LEU A 455 12.39 9.11 7.58
N HIS A 456 11.29 8.55 7.09
CA HIS A 456 11.22 7.17 6.65
C HIS A 456 11.28 7.14 5.14
N SER A 457 12.21 6.35 4.60
CA SER A 457 12.36 6.15 3.16
C SER A 457 12.28 4.66 2.87
N VAL A 458 11.58 4.29 1.81
CA VAL A 458 11.46 2.91 1.33
C VAL A 458 11.82 2.88 -0.14
N GLU A 459 12.77 2.01 -0.50
CA GLU A 459 13.30 1.91 -1.86
C GLU A 459 12.78 0.65 -2.56
N GLY A 460 12.46 0.82 -3.84
CA GLY A 460 12.25 -0.26 -4.80
C GLY A 460 13.56 -0.63 -5.51
N PRO A 461 13.49 -1.32 -6.65
CA PRO A 461 12.29 -1.69 -7.41
C PRO A 461 11.49 -2.82 -6.75
N ILE A 462 10.16 -2.77 -6.86
CA ILE A 462 9.25 -3.82 -6.37
C ILE A 462 8.36 -4.36 -7.48
N GLN A 463 8.04 -5.65 -7.42
CA GLN A 463 6.98 -6.21 -8.22
C GLN A 463 5.67 -6.18 -7.45
N LEU A 464 4.63 -5.60 -8.03
CA LEU A 464 3.33 -5.47 -7.41
C LEU A 464 2.36 -6.51 -7.97
N MET A 465 1.74 -7.32 -7.12
CA MET A 465 0.70 -8.28 -7.50
C MET A 465 -0.56 -8.04 -6.68
N ILE A 466 -1.64 -7.64 -7.34
CA ILE A 466 -2.91 -7.29 -6.69
C ILE A 466 -3.99 -8.23 -7.21
N THR A 467 -4.83 -8.71 -6.29
CA THR A 467 -6.08 -9.40 -6.63
C THR A 467 -7.27 -8.51 -6.28
N SER A 468 -8.17 -8.28 -7.24
CA SER A 468 -9.37 -7.48 -6.99
C SER A 468 -10.63 -8.10 -7.59
N THR A 469 -11.77 -7.74 -7.02
CA THR A 469 -13.09 -7.98 -7.62
C THR A 469 -13.40 -6.81 -8.55
N ALA A 470 -14.10 -7.07 -9.66
CA ALA A 470 -14.15 -6.18 -10.82
C ALA A 470 -14.71 -4.74 -10.64
N ARG A 471 -14.94 -4.25 -9.42
CA ARG A 471 -15.68 -3.02 -9.12
C ARG A 471 -14.89 -1.90 -8.40
N ASP A 472 -13.72 -2.15 -7.81
CA ASP A 472 -13.17 -1.20 -6.81
C ASP A 472 -11.71 -0.71 -7.00
N VAL A 473 -11.07 -1.01 -8.14
CA VAL A 473 -9.68 -0.55 -8.38
C VAL A 473 -9.63 0.83 -9.02
N ASP A 474 -8.81 1.72 -8.47
CA ASP A 474 -8.43 3.00 -9.06
C ASP A 474 -7.95 2.83 -10.51
N GLU A 475 -8.59 3.49 -11.47
CA GLU A 475 -8.31 3.35 -12.90
C GLU A 475 -6.86 3.74 -13.25
N GLU A 476 -6.29 4.68 -12.53
CA GLU A 476 -4.92 5.12 -12.73
C GLU A 476 -3.92 4.03 -12.36
N LEU A 477 -4.18 3.29 -11.27
CA LEU A 477 -3.41 2.12 -10.84
C LEU A 477 -3.67 0.94 -11.79
N ALA A 478 -4.91 0.71 -12.22
CA ALA A 478 -5.22 -0.34 -13.19
C ALA A 478 -4.48 -0.12 -14.52
N ASN A 479 -4.42 1.12 -15.01
CA ASN A 479 -3.69 1.51 -16.21
C ASN A 479 -2.17 1.36 -16.07
N ARG A 480 -1.66 1.19 -14.86
CA ARG A 480 -0.25 0.92 -14.55
C ARG A 480 0.07 -0.57 -14.45
N CYS A 481 -0.94 -1.42 -14.31
CA CYS A 481 -0.78 -2.87 -14.21
C CYS A 481 -1.03 -3.57 -15.56
N LEU A 482 -0.48 -4.77 -15.72
CA LEU A 482 -0.98 -5.78 -16.64
C LEU A 482 -2.24 -6.41 -16.02
N ILE A 483 -3.34 -6.40 -16.76
CA ILE A 483 -4.62 -6.92 -16.28
C ILE A 483 -4.74 -8.37 -16.73
N LEU A 484 -4.82 -9.29 -15.77
CA LEU A 484 -5.14 -10.69 -16.03
C LEU A 484 -6.60 -10.97 -15.72
N THR A 485 -7.29 -11.65 -16.63
CA THR A 485 -8.60 -12.23 -16.36
C THR A 485 -8.51 -13.75 -16.28
N VAL A 486 -9.14 -14.33 -15.26
CA VAL A 486 -9.23 -15.78 -15.05
C VAL A 486 -10.29 -16.36 -15.96
N ASP A 487 -10.06 -17.56 -16.50
CA ASP A 487 -10.99 -18.27 -17.36
C ASP A 487 -12.14 -18.86 -16.53
N GLU A 488 -13.35 -18.37 -16.79
CA GLU A 488 -14.58 -18.78 -16.09
C GLU A 488 -15.45 -19.75 -16.92
N SER A 489 -14.88 -20.34 -17.97
CA SER A 489 -15.58 -21.29 -18.85
C SER A 489 -15.99 -22.58 -18.13
N ILE A 490 -16.99 -23.25 -18.71
CA ILE A 490 -17.50 -24.54 -18.19
C ILE A 490 -16.42 -25.62 -18.35
N GLU A 491 -15.70 -25.58 -19.47
CA GLU A 491 -14.57 -26.47 -19.79
C GLU A 491 -13.49 -26.36 -18.71
N GLN A 492 -13.11 -25.12 -18.38
CA GLN A 492 -12.12 -24.85 -17.34
C GLN A 492 -12.61 -25.30 -15.96
N THR A 493 -13.87 -25.03 -15.62
CA THR A 493 -14.48 -25.50 -14.37
C THR A 493 -14.45 -27.02 -14.26
N LYS A 494 -14.79 -27.75 -15.34
CA LYS A 494 -14.71 -29.22 -15.39
C LYS A 494 -13.29 -29.72 -15.18
N ALA A 495 -12.31 -29.07 -15.80
CA ALA A 495 -10.90 -29.43 -15.68
C ALA A 495 -10.40 -29.25 -14.24
N ILE A 496 -10.76 -28.14 -13.58
CA ILE A 496 -10.46 -27.87 -12.17
C ILE A 496 -11.07 -28.96 -11.27
N GLN A 497 -12.35 -29.28 -11.44
CA GLN A 497 -13.02 -30.32 -10.65
C GLN A 497 -12.40 -31.71 -10.87
N ALA A 498 -12.00 -32.04 -12.09
CA ALA A 498 -11.32 -33.29 -12.39
C ALA A 498 -9.98 -33.38 -11.65
N ARG A 499 -9.20 -32.29 -11.63
CA ARG A 499 -7.95 -32.21 -10.89
C ARG A 499 -8.15 -32.31 -9.38
N GLN A 500 -9.16 -31.64 -8.83
CA GLN A 500 -9.49 -31.72 -7.40
C GLN A 500 -9.82 -33.16 -6.98
N ARG A 501 -10.57 -33.90 -7.82
CA ARG A 501 -10.81 -35.35 -7.60
C ARG A 501 -9.52 -36.16 -7.67
N LEU A 502 -8.67 -35.90 -8.67
CA LEU A 502 -7.39 -36.59 -8.83
C LEU A 502 -6.48 -36.40 -7.60
N LEU A 503 -6.46 -35.22 -6.98
CA LEU A 503 -5.68 -34.95 -5.78
C LEU A 503 -6.11 -35.79 -4.56
N GLN A 504 -7.35 -36.26 -4.53
CA GLN A 504 -7.87 -37.15 -3.48
C GLN A 504 -7.55 -38.63 -3.72
N THR A 505 -6.93 -38.97 -4.86
CA THR A 505 -6.50 -40.33 -5.17
C THR A 505 -5.10 -40.62 -4.62
N ARG A 506 -4.74 -41.91 -4.52
CA ARG A 506 -3.38 -42.34 -4.13
C ARG A 506 -2.29 -41.75 -5.04
N GLU A 507 -2.56 -41.66 -6.34
CA GLU A 507 -1.66 -41.03 -7.33
C GLU A 507 -1.52 -39.52 -7.08
N GLY A 508 -2.61 -38.86 -6.69
CA GLY A 508 -2.62 -37.45 -6.29
C GLY A 508 -1.75 -37.17 -5.07
N LEU A 509 -1.84 -38.02 -4.04
CA LEU A 509 -1.01 -37.92 -2.83
C LEU A 509 0.48 -38.11 -3.14
N GLN A 510 0.83 -39.04 -4.04
CA GLN A 510 2.21 -39.21 -4.50
C GLN A 510 2.73 -38.00 -5.27
N ARG A 511 1.88 -37.34 -6.07
CA ARG A 511 2.25 -36.09 -6.76
C ARG A 511 2.45 -34.92 -5.80
N GLN A 512 1.85 -34.93 -4.61
CA GLN A 512 1.99 -33.85 -3.64
C GLN A 512 3.42 -33.70 -3.12
N SER A 513 4.20 -34.79 -3.03
CA SER A 513 5.62 -34.71 -2.68
C SER A 513 6.46 -34.09 -3.80
N GLN A 514 6.10 -34.33 -5.07
CA GLN A 514 6.75 -33.71 -6.23
C GLN A 514 6.52 -32.20 -6.30
N VAL A 515 5.34 -31.72 -5.88
CA VAL A 515 5.03 -30.27 -5.82
C VAL A 515 6.01 -29.51 -4.94
N ALA A 516 6.40 -30.06 -3.79
CA ALA A 516 7.39 -29.43 -2.91
C ALA A 516 8.78 -29.36 -3.55
N ALA A 517 9.20 -30.43 -4.24
CA ALA A 517 10.46 -30.46 -4.98
C ALA A 517 10.47 -29.43 -6.12
N ILE A 518 9.40 -29.34 -6.91
CA ILE A 518 9.25 -28.38 -8.01
C ILE A 518 9.36 -26.94 -7.50
N ARG A 519 8.66 -26.59 -6.40
CA ARG A 519 8.76 -25.25 -5.79
C ARG A 519 10.19 -24.93 -5.36
N THR A 520 10.83 -25.89 -4.70
CA THR A 520 12.22 -25.76 -4.23
C THR A 520 13.17 -25.53 -5.40
N LEU A 521 13.01 -26.28 -6.50
CA LEU A 521 13.76 -26.10 -7.74
C LEU A 521 13.59 -24.69 -8.31
N HIS A 522 12.36 -24.17 -8.40
CA HIS A 522 12.12 -22.81 -8.86
C HIS A 522 12.69 -21.74 -7.91
N HIS A 523 12.67 -21.97 -6.59
CA HIS A 523 13.32 -21.05 -5.64
C HIS A 523 14.82 -20.97 -5.91
N HIS A 524 15.48 -22.12 -6.08
CA HIS A 524 16.90 -22.19 -6.40
C HIS A 524 17.21 -21.54 -7.76
N ALA A 525 16.41 -21.82 -8.79
CA ALA A 525 16.58 -21.22 -10.11
C ALA A 525 16.45 -19.69 -10.04
N GLN A 526 15.46 -19.16 -9.32
CA GLN A 526 15.30 -17.71 -9.20
C GLN A 526 16.40 -17.03 -8.36
N ARG A 527 17.00 -17.72 -7.38
CA ARG A 527 18.18 -17.23 -6.64
C ARG A 527 19.41 -17.10 -7.53
N LEU A 528 19.53 -17.93 -8.56
CA LEU A 528 20.61 -17.90 -9.54
C LEU A 528 20.45 -16.82 -10.62
N LEU A 529 19.29 -16.17 -10.70
CA LEU A 529 19.08 -15.04 -11.61
C LEU A 529 19.73 -13.77 -11.04
N ARG A 530 20.64 -13.18 -11.81
CA ARG A 530 21.28 -11.89 -11.51
C ARG A 530 20.47 -10.73 -12.11
N PRO A 531 20.44 -9.55 -11.49
CA PRO A 531 19.78 -8.36 -12.01
C PRO A 531 20.66 -7.69 -13.10
N LEU A 532 20.77 -8.32 -14.27
CA LEU A 532 21.56 -7.81 -15.40
C LEU A 532 20.82 -6.71 -16.15
N GLN A 533 21.56 -5.82 -16.81
CA GLN A 533 20.95 -4.90 -17.78
C GLN A 533 20.53 -5.68 -19.03
N VAL A 534 19.40 -5.30 -19.61
CA VAL A 534 18.86 -5.95 -20.81
C VAL A 534 18.78 -4.92 -21.93
N LEU A 535 19.61 -5.12 -22.95
CA LEU A 535 19.64 -4.30 -24.15
C LEU A 535 18.81 -4.98 -25.23
N ASN A 536 17.93 -4.21 -25.87
CA ASN A 536 17.16 -4.69 -27.01
C ASN A 536 17.66 -4.00 -28.29
N PRO A 537 18.40 -4.70 -29.16
CA PRO A 537 18.90 -4.11 -30.41
C PRO A 537 17.79 -3.86 -31.44
N LEU A 538 16.62 -4.46 -31.26
CA LEU A 538 15.49 -4.40 -32.20
C LEU A 538 14.44 -3.35 -31.82
N VAL A 539 14.67 -2.53 -30.77
CA VAL A 539 13.67 -1.58 -30.24
C VAL A 539 13.13 -0.64 -31.31
N ASP A 540 13.99 -0.10 -32.17
CA ASP A 540 13.60 0.87 -33.19
C ASP A 540 12.70 0.30 -34.28
N SER A 541 12.69 -1.03 -34.43
CA SER A 541 11.85 -1.75 -35.39
C SER A 541 10.52 -2.23 -34.82
N LEU A 542 10.30 -2.06 -33.51
CA LEU A 542 9.07 -2.51 -32.85
C LEU A 542 7.93 -1.54 -33.15
N GLU A 543 6.91 -2.03 -33.85
CA GLU A 543 5.65 -1.30 -34.02
C GLU A 543 4.69 -1.67 -32.89
N PHE A 544 4.07 -0.65 -32.28
CA PHE A 544 3.01 -0.82 -31.29
C PHE A 544 1.84 0.09 -31.63
N VAL A 545 0.61 -0.38 -31.39
CA VAL A 545 -0.60 0.37 -31.70
C VAL A 545 -0.55 1.74 -31.01
N CYS A 546 -0.83 2.82 -31.74
CA CYS A 546 -0.72 4.20 -31.25
C CYS A 546 -2.06 4.99 -31.29
N ASP A 547 -3.19 4.29 -31.45
CA ASP A 547 -4.53 4.88 -31.61
C ASP A 547 -5.06 5.59 -30.34
N ARG A 548 -4.56 5.23 -29.15
CA ARG A 548 -5.04 5.76 -27.86
C ARG A 548 -3.87 6.20 -26.97
N LEU A 549 -4.11 7.23 -26.15
CA LEU A 549 -3.13 7.70 -25.15
C LEU A 549 -2.71 6.62 -24.15
N ARG A 550 -3.62 5.68 -23.85
CA ARG A 550 -3.36 4.52 -22.99
C ARG A 550 -2.21 3.66 -23.51
N ASN A 551 -2.06 3.55 -24.82
CA ASN A 551 -1.07 2.68 -25.46
C ASN A 551 0.36 3.09 -25.16
N ARG A 552 0.62 4.34 -24.75
CA ARG A 552 1.94 4.76 -24.25
C ARG A 552 2.38 3.95 -23.03
N ARG A 553 1.44 3.70 -22.11
CA ARG A 553 1.71 2.89 -20.90
C ARG A 553 1.78 1.41 -21.25
N ASP A 554 0.93 0.94 -22.15
CA ASP A 554 0.93 -0.48 -22.54
C ASP A 554 2.19 -0.83 -23.36
N HIS A 555 2.71 0.10 -24.16
CA HIS A 555 4.00 -0.05 -24.83
C HIS A 555 5.16 -0.15 -23.82
N ALA A 556 5.19 0.69 -22.78
CA ALA A 556 6.21 0.58 -21.73
C ALA A 556 6.16 -0.81 -21.04
N LYS A 557 4.96 -1.32 -20.73
CA LYS A 557 4.78 -2.67 -20.18
C LYS A 557 5.23 -3.75 -21.15
N TYR A 558 4.98 -3.58 -22.45
CA TYR A 558 5.43 -4.49 -23.50
C TYR A 558 6.97 -4.58 -23.53
N LEU A 559 7.67 -3.45 -23.50
CA LEU A 559 9.13 -3.41 -23.42
C LEU A 559 9.65 -4.09 -22.14
N SER A 560 9.05 -3.82 -20.98
CA SER A 560 9.43 -4.48 -19.72
C SER A 560 9.14 -5.99 -19.74
N LEU A 561 8.11 -6.44 -20.46
CA LEU A 561 7.82 -7.86 -20.66
C LEU A 561 8.89 -8.55 -21.50
N ILE A 562 9.33 -7.92 -22.59
CA ILE A 562 10.47 -8.40 -23.40
C ILE A 562 11.72 -8.53 -22.51
N GLN A 563 12.01 -7.50 -21.71
CA GLN A 563 13.15 -7.53 -20.80
C GLN A 563 13.05 -8.65 -19.77
N ALA A 564 11.87 -8.90 -19.21
CA ALA A 564 11.67 -9.98 -18.24
C ALA A 564 11.88 -11.36 -18.87
N ILE A 565 11.47 -11.55 -20.13
CA ILE A 565 11.70 -12.77 -20.90
C ILE A 565 13.20 -12.98 -21.14
N ALA A 566 13.92 -11.96 -21.61
CA ALA A 566 15.35 -12.04 -21.83
C ALA A 566 16.13 -12.29 -20.53
N LEU A 567 15.75 -11.62 -19.42
CA LEU A 567 16.38 -11.80 -18.10
C LEU A 567 16.20 -13.24 -17.58
N LEU A 568 15.03 -13.84 -17.80
CA LEU A 568 14.78 -15.24 -17.45
C LEU A 568 15.71 -16.19 -18.22
N HIS A 569 16.01 -15.86 -19.48
CA HIS A 569 16.92 -16.63 -20.33
C HIS A 569 18.40 -16.24 -20.16
N GLN A 570 18.79 -15.44 -19.16
CA GLN A 570 20.17 -14.94 -19.03
C GLN A 570 21.26 -16.04 -19.05
N HIS A 571 20.94 -17.24 -18.56
CA HIS A 571 21.87 -18.39 -18.54
C HIS A 571 21.95 -19.15 -19.88
N GLN A 572 21.19 -18.72 -20.88
CA GLN A 572 21.19 -19.20 -22.27
C GLN A 572 21.80 -18.16 -23.23
N ARG A 573 22.29 -17.04 -22.69
CA ARG A 573 22.81 -15.91 -23.46
C ARG A 573 24.27 -15.67 -23.13
N VAL A 574 24.94 -14.97 -24.04
CA VAL A 574 26.26 -14.42 -23.79
C VAL A 574 26.08 -13.19 -22.91
N ILE A 575 26.86 -13.13 -21.83
CA ILE A 575 26.88 -11.97 -20.94
C ILE A 575 28.03 -11.10 -21.40
N HIS A 576 27.70 -9.87 -21.77
CA HIS A 576 28.66 -8.86 -22.16
C HIS A 576 29.04 -8.03 -20.94
N THR A 577 30.29 -7.61 -20.87
CA THR A 577 30.81 -6.77 -19.78
C THR A 577 31.47 -5.55 -20.40
N GLU A 578 31.01 -4.36 -20.03
CA GLU A 578 31.62 -3.10 -20.45
C GLU A 578 32.88 -2.77 -19.63
N GLU A 579 33.64 -1.76 -20.07
CA GLU A 579 34.86 -1.28 -19.39
C GLU A 579 34.58 -0.84 -17.94
N ASP A 580 33.38 -0.31 -17.67
CA ASP A 580 32.92 0.12 -16.34
C ASP A 580 32.48 -1.05 -15.43
N GLY A 581 32.56 -2.30 -15.91
CA GLY A 581 32.12 -3.50 -15.19
C GLY A 581 30.62 -3.79 -15.26
N THR A 582 29.85 -3.00 -16.02
CA THR A 582 28.42 -3.22 -16.26
C THR A 582 28.21 -4.49 -17.08
N GLU A 583 27.46 -5.45 -16.53
CA GLU A 583 27.07 -6.66 -17.24
C GLU A 583 25.68 -6.52 -17.90
N TRP A 584 25.57 -6.94 -19.15
CA TRP A 584 24.33 -6.87 -19.91
C TRP A 584 24.12 -8.07 -20.84
N ILE A 585 22.87 -8.26 -21.28
CA ILE A 585 22.46 -9.31 -22.22
C ILE A 585 21.60 -8.74 -23.35
N GLU A 586 21.62 -9.42 -24.50
CA GLU A 586 20.83 -9.08 -25.68
C GLU A 586 19.49 -9.79 -25.73
N VAL A 587 18.45 -9.03 -26.06
CA VAL A 587 17.14 -9.55 -26.48
C VAL A 587 17.26 -10.22 -27.85
N GLN A 588 16.63 -11.39 -28.00
CA GLN A 588 16.50 -12.10 -29.27
C GLN A 588 15.08 -12.00 -29.83
N GLU A 589 14.93 -12.25 -31.14
CA GLU A 589 13.63 -12.28 -31.82
C GLU A 589 12.62 -13.24 -31.17
N SER A 590 13.09 -14.36 -30.62
CA SER A 590 12.22 -15.32 -29.90
C SER A 590 11.57 -14.71 -28.65
N ASP A 591 12.24 -13.76 -28.00
CA ASP A 591 11.73 -13.09 -26.80
C ASP A 591 10.60 -12.13 -27.17
N ILE A 592 10.77 -11.42 -28.29
CA ILE A 592 9.77 -10.52 -28.88
C ILE A 592 8.56 -11.33 -29.34
N ALA A 593 8.77 -12.42 -30.09
CA ALA A 593 7.68 -13.28 -30.54
C ALA A 593 6.90 -13.93 -29.38
N LEU A 594 7.56 -14.20 -28.24
CA LEU A 594 6.86 -14.63 -27.03
C LEU A 594 6.08 -13.46 -26.39
N ALA A 595 6.68 -12.28 -26.29
CA ALA A 595 6.02 -11.09 -25.76
C ALA A 595 4.77 -10.72 -26.57
N ASP A 596 4.82 -10.79 -27.91
CA ASP A 596 3.69 -10.53 -28.81
C ASP A 596 2.53 -11.48 -28.53
N ARG A 597 2.81 -12.78 -28.49
CA ARG A 597 1.78 -13.81 -28.20
C ARG A 597 1.11 -13.61 -26.84
N LEU A 598 1.86 -13.14 -25.84
CA LEU A 598 1.31 -12.85 -24.52
C LEU A 598 0.53 -11.53 -24.51
N MET A 599 1.09 -10.47 -25.07
CA MET A 599 0.49 -9.14 -25.10
C MET A 599 -0.80 -9.11 -25.92
N ASP A 600 -0.85 -9.81 -27.05
CA ASP A 600 -2.08 -9.94 -27.86
C ASP A 600 -3.26 -10.47 -27.06
N LYS A 601 -3.02 -11.45 -26.19
CA LYS A 601 -4.08 -12.00 -25.32
C LYS A 601 -4.49 -11.00 -24.24
N LEU A 602 -3.54 -10.28 -23.65
CA LEU A 602 -3.79 -9.28 -22.61
C LEU A 602 -4.53 -8.04 -23.17
N LEU A 603 -4.14 -7.57 -24.35
CA LEU A 603 -4.79 -6.44 -25.02
C LEU A 603 -6.22 -6.79 -25.44
N LYS A 604 -6.46 -7.98 -26.02
CA LYS A 604 -7.82 -8.45 -26.32
C LYS A 604 -8.73 -8.47 -25.09
N GLN A 605 -8.20 -8.87 -23.94
CA GLN A 605 -8.95 -8.90 -22.68
C GLN A 605 -9.18 -7.50 -22.07
N SER A 606 -8.30 -6.55 -22.32
CA SER A 606 -8.34 -5.21 -21.70
C SER A 606 -9.01 -4.13 -22.57
N LEU A 607 -9.19 -4.41 -23.87
CA LEU A 607 -9.96 -3.61 -24.82
C LEU A 607 -11.46 -3.93 -24.80
N SER A 608 -11.86 -5.07 -24.21
CA SER A 608 -13.26 -5.39 -23.98
C SER A 608 -13.81 -4.47 -22.88
N GLU A 609 -14.74 -3.58 -23.24
CA GLU A 609 -15.49 -2.77 -22.28
C GLU A 609 -16.37 -3.66 -21.38
N LEU A 610 -16.69 -4.87 -21.85
CA LEU A 610 -17.46 -5.87 -21.13
C LEU A 610 -16.57 -6.69 -20.19
N ALA A 611 -17.00 -6.82 -18.94
CA ALA A 611 -16.41 -7.83 -18.05
C ALA A 611 -16.62 -9.25 -18.62
N PRO A 612 -15.70 -10.22 -18.41
CA PRO A 612 -15.77 -11.55 -19.05
C PRO A 612 -17.13 -12.27 -18.89
N GLN A 613 -17.73 -12.19 -17.69
CA GLN A 613 -19.08 -12.75 -17.44
C GLN A 613 -20.20 -12.04 -18.19
N THR A 614 -20.07 -10.72 -18.37
CA THR A 614 -21.03 -9.93 -19.14
C THR A 614 -20.89 -10.22 -20.63
N GLU A 615 -19.67 -10.43 -21.12
CA GLU A 615 -19.38 -10.88 -22.48
C GLU A 615 -19.91 -12.30 -22.74
N GLN A 616 -19.69 -13.23 -21.80
CA GLN A 616 -20.31 -14.56 -21.84
C GLN A 616 -21.84 -14.47 -21.80
N CYS A 617 -22.39 -13.56 -20.99
CA CYS A 617 -23.83 -13.31 -20.96
C CYS A 617 -24.33 -12.82 -22.33
N LEU A 618 -23.62 -11.90 -22.98
CA LEU A 618 -23.94 -11.44 -24.33
C LEU A 618 -23.93 -12.60 -25.33
N HIS A 619 -22.89 -13.45 -25.30
CA HIS A 619 -22.83 -14.63 -26.16
C HIS A 619 -24.01 -15.58 -25.92
N LEU A 620 -24.36 -15.85 -24.66
CA LEU A 620 -25.51 -16.67 -24.30
C LEU A 620 -26.84 -16.05 -24.76
N VAL A 621 -26.98 -14.72 -24.68
CA VAL A 621 -28.15 -14.01 -25.21
C VAL A 621 -28.21 -14.16 -26.73
N GLN A 622 -27.09 -13.96 -27.43
CA GLN A 622 -27.01 -14.12 -28.88
C GLN A 622 -27.36 -15.56 -29.30
N GLU A 623 -26.87 -16.58 -28.58
CA GLU A 623 -27.26 -17.97 -28.80
C GLU A 623 -28.75 -18.21 -28.54
N PHE A 624 -29.29 -17.67 -27.45
CA PHE A 624 -30.69 -17.81 -27.08
C PHE A 624 -31.61 -17.22 -28.15
N VAL A 625 -31.28 -16.01 -28.61
CA VAL A 625 -31.97 -15.33 -29.72
C VAL A 625 -31.85 -16.15 -31.01
N ALA A 626 -30.64 -16.65 -31.34
CA ALA A 626 -30.43 -17.48 -32.53
C ALA A 626 -31.22 -18.80 -32.49
N LYS A 627 -31.27 -19.47 -31.33
CA LYS A 627 -32.11 -20.67 -31.10
C LYS A 627 -33.59 -20.34 -31.28
N GLY A 628 -34.05 -19.22 -30.72
CA GLY A 628 -35.42 -18.74 -30.88
C GLY A 628 -35.79 -18.40 -32.34
N CYS A 629 -34.89 -17.75 -33.07
CA CYS A 629 -35.08 -17.42 -34.48
C CYS A 629 -35.13 -18.68 -35.37
N ARG A 630 -34.27 -19.68 -35.09
CA ARG A 630 -34.30 -20.97 -35.78
C ARG A 630 -35.59 -21.75 -35.51
N ALA A 631 -36.08 -21.73 -34.27
CA ALA A 631 -37.32 -22.39 -33.89
C ALA A 631 -38.57 -21.73 -34.51
N ALA A 632 -38.51 -20.45 -34.87
CA ALA A 632 -39.57 -19.72 -35.56
C ALA A 632 -39.65 -19.99 -37.09
N ALA A 633 -38.96 -21.03 -37.58
CA ALA A 633 -39.03 -21.55 -38.95
C ALA A 633 -38.66 -20.55 -40.08
N ALA A 634 -37.67 -19.68 -39.85
CA ALA A 634 -37.13 -18.80 -40.90
C ALA A 634 -36.20 -19.57 -41.86
N ALA A 635 -36.58 -19.64 -43.14
CA ALA A 635 -35.95 -20.50 -44.15
C ALA A 635 -34.70 -19.86 -44.79
N SER A 636 -34.56 -18.53 -44.74
CA SER A 636 -33.43 -17.81 -45.36
C SER A 636 -32.58 -17.01 -44.36
N PRO A 637 -31.27 -16.78 -44.63
CA PRO A 637 -30.41 -15.95 -43.79
C PRO A 637 -30.90 -14.50 -43.62
N ALA A 638 -31.58 -13.95 -44.64
CA ALA A 638 -32.15 -12.61 -44.61
C ALA A 638 -33.33 -12.49 -43.63
N GLU A 639 -34.23 -13.49 -43.61
CA GLU A 639 -35.35 -13.54 -42.66
C GLU A 639 -34.86 -13.73 -41.21
N GLN A 640 -33.78 -14.49 -41.02
CA GLN A 640 -33.16 -14.67 -39.70
C GLN A 640 -32.55 -13.37 -39.15
N ALA A 641 -31.95 -12.54 -40.01
CA ALA A 641 -31.44 -11.22 -39.61
C ALA A 641 -32.57 -10.29 -39.15
N ILE A 642 -33.67 -10.23 -39.90
CA ILE A 642 -34.85 -9.41 -39.56
C ILE A 642 -35.50 -9.90 -38.25
N LEU A 643 -35.61 -11.21 -38.07
CA LEU A 643 -36.18 -11.78 -36.84
C LEU A 643 -35.27 -11.57 -35.64
N ARG A 644 -33.94 -11.68 -35.81
CA ARG A 644 -32.97 -11.41 -34.74
C ARG A 644 -33.13 -9.99 -34.18
N GLN A 645 -33.32 -9.02 -35.06
CA GLN A 645 -33.58 -7.62 -34.69
C GLN A 645 -34.91 -7.41 -33.97
N ARG A 646 -35.91 -8.26 -34.17
CA ARG A 646 -37.26 -8.11 -33.58
C ARG A 646 -37.53 -9.10 -32.45
N PHE A 647 -36.59 -9.99 -32.18
CA PHE A 647 -36.75 -11.05 -31.20
C PHE A 647 -36.75 -10.47 -29.80
N ARG A 648 -37.88 -10.65 -29.10
CA ARG A 648 -38.09 -10.14 -27.75
C ARG A 648 -38.10 -11.30 -26.77
N PHE A 649 -37.40 -11.12 -25.66
CA PHE A 649 -37.34 -12.13 -24.61
C PHE A 649 -37.50 -11.50 -23.22
N THR A 650 -37.92 -12.32 -22.26
CA THR A 650 -38.05 -11.88 -20.87
C THR A 650 -36.86 -12.36 -20.04
N ARG A 651 -36.61 -11.70 -18.90
CA ARG A 651 -35.60 -12.18 -17.94
C ARG A 651 -35.84 -13.63 -17.54
N ARG A 652 -37.11 -14.00 -17.33
CA ARG A 652 -37.52 -15.35 -16.93
C ARG A 652 -37.19 -16.39 -17.99
N SER A 653 -37.60 -16.15 -19.25
CA SER A 653 -37.37 -17.11 -20.34
C SER A 653 -35.88 -17.30 -20.63
N PHE A 654 -35.09 -16.22 -20.55
CA PHE A 654 -33.63 -16.33 -20.70
C PHE A 654 -33.03 -17.13 -19.54
N ARG A 655 -33.37 -16.79 -18.28
CA ARG A 655 -32.89 -17.48 -17.07
C ARG A 655 -33.17 -18.98 -17.11
N GLU A 656 -34.38 -19.38 -17.50
CA GLU A 656 -34.78 -20.79 -17.65
C GLU A 656 -33.94 -21.53 -18.70
N SER A 657 -33.46 -20.82 -19.74
CA SER A 657 -32.62 -21.42 -20.78
C SER A 657 -31.15 -21.59 -20.41
N VAL A 658 -30.58 -20.66 -19.63
CA VAL A 658 -29.15 -20.65 -19.28
C VAL A 658 -28.85 -21.23 -17.89
N GLY A 659 -29.86 -21.38 -17.04
CA GLY A 659 -29.70 -21.93 -15.68
C GLY A 659 -29.00 -21.00 -14.68
N TRP A 660 -28.83 -19.72 -15.00
CA TRP A 660 -28.20 -18.74 -14.11
C TRP A 660 -29.15 -18.28 -12.98
N SER A 661 -28.61 -17.78 -11.87
CA SER A 661 -29.42 -17.19 -10.80
C SER A 661 -30.08 -15.87 -11.25
N ASP A 662 -31.20 -15.49 -10.64
CA ASP A 662 -31.90 -14.24 -10.99
C ASP A 662 -31.00 -13.01 -10.80
N ASN A 663 -30.15 -13.00 -9.76
CA ASN A 663 -29.26 -11.89 -9.49
C ASN A 663 -28.13 -11.78 -10.53
N GLN A 664 -27.57 -12.90 -10.99
CA GLN A 664 -26.59 -12.92 -12.08
C GLN A 664 -27.20 -12.39 -13.37
N VAL A 665 -28.34 -12.95 -13.78
CA VAL A 665 -29.02 -12.53 -15.01
C VAL A 665 -29.38 -11.05 -14.95
N ARG A 666 -29.96 -10.56 -13.85
CA ARG A 666 -30.28 -9.14 -13.68
C ARG A 666 -29.03 -8.26 -13.80
N THR A 667 -27.97 -8.58 -13.03
CA THR A 667 -26.74 -7.79 -13.02
C THR A 667 -26.10 -7.65 -14.40
N HIS A 668 -26.04 -8.75 -15.18
CA HIS A 668 -25.40 -8.73 -16.49
C HIS A 668 -26.30 -8.15 -17.58
N LEU A 669 -27.62 -8.42 -17.58
CA LEU A 669 -28.54 -7.79 -18.52
C LEU A 669 -28.60 -6.27 -18.32
N ASP A 670 -28.63 -5.79 -17.07
CA ASP A 670 -28.65 -4.34 -16.80
C ASP A 670 -27.38 -3.66 -17.32
N ARG A 671 -26.22 -4.32 -17.20
CA ARG A 671 -24.95 -3.84 -17.78
C ARG A 671 -24.95 -3.83 -19.31
N LEU A 672 -25.49 -4.88 -19.93
CA LEU A 672 -25.62 -4.93 -21.39
C LEU A 672 -26.58 -3.86 -21.91
N VAL A 673 -27.60 -3.49 -21.13
CA VAL A 673 -28.47 -2.34 -21.44
C VAL A 673 -27.70 -1.02 -21.32
N GLN A 674 -26.90 -0.84 -20.25
CA GLN A 674 -26.09 0.36 -20.06
C GLN A 674 -25.04 0.57 -21.17
N LEU A 675 -24.49 -0.52 -21.70
CA LEU A 675 -23.53 -0.53 -22.82
C LEU A 675 -24.23 -0.65 -24.19
N GLU A 676 -25.53 -0.40 -24.24
CA GLU A 676 -26.35 -0.36 -25.45
C GLU A 676 -26.40 -1.66 -26.28
N HIS A 677 -25.87 -2.79 -25.76
CA HIS A 677 -26.02 -4.11 -26.38
C HIS A 677 -27.43 -4.68 -26.29
N LEU A 678 -28.26 -4.19 -25.36
CA LEU A 678 -29.66 -4.60 -25.18
C LEU A 678 -30.60 -3.40 -25.06
N ILE A 679 -31.77 -3.52 -25.69
CA ILE A 679 -32.84 -2.52 -25.63
C ILE A 679 -33.96 -3.03 -24.72
N VAL A 680 -34.37 -2.20 -23.75
CA VAL A 680 -35.50 -2.50 -22.85
C VAL A 680 -36.77 -1.90 -23.43
N HIS A 681 -37.75 -2.74 -23.75
CA HIS A 681 -39.06 -2.31 -24.29
C HIS A 681 -40.12 -2.09 -23.21
N ARG A 682 -40.04 -2.85 -22.11
CA ARG A 682 -40.97 -2.78 -20.96
C ARG A 682 -40.18 -3.05 -19.68
N GLY A 683 -40.42 -2.27 -18.61
CA GLY A 683 -39.68 -2.40 -17.35
C GLY A 683 -39.93 -1.27 -16.34
N LYS A 684 -41.16 -1.14 -15.81
CA LYS A 684 -41.47 -0.30 -14.63
C LYS A 684 -41.95 -1.17 -13.48
N GLN A 685 -42.01 -0.63 -12.25
CA GLN A 685 -42.46 -1.38 -11.06
C GLN A 685 -43.76 -2.15 -11.35
N GLY A 686 -43.74 -3.47 -11.12
CA GLY A 686 -44.87 -4.37 -11.35
C GLY A 686 -45.02 -4.94 -12.77
N ALA A 687 -44.22 -4.50 -13.75
CA ALA A 687 -44.27 -4.99 -15.13
C ALA A 687 -43.11 -5.94 -15.47
N THR A 688 -43.38 -6.94 -16.31
CA THR A 688 -42.36 -7.89 -16.80
C THR A 688 -41.34 -7.18 -17.68
N TYR A 689 -40.06 -7.35 -17.37
CA TYR A 689 -38.97 -6.82 -18.20
C TYR A 689 -38.87 -7.56 -19.53
N VAL A 690 -38.89 -6.82 -20.63
CA VAL A 690 -38.75 -7.34 -22.01
C VAL A 690 -37.53 -6.70 -22.67
N TYR A 691 -36.63 -7.55 -23.12
CA TYR A 691 -35.35 -7.20 -23.73
C TYR A 691 -35.34 -7.56 -25.22
N GLN A 692 -34.55 -6.83 -25.98
CA GLN A 692 -34.23 -7.08 -27.39
C GLN A 692 -32.72 -6.90 -27.60
N LEU A 693 -32.12 -7.70 -28.47
CA LEU A 693 -30.71 -7.52 -28.85
C LEU A 693 -30.56 -6.25 -29.71
N ALA A 694 -29.61 -5.39 -29.37
CA ALA A 694 -29.22 -4.26 -30.23
C ALA A 694 -28.38 -4.74 -31.42
N ASP A 695 -28.31 -3.93 -32.47
CA ASP A 695 -27.60 -4.27 -33.72
C ASP A 695 -26.08 -4.30 -33.57
#